data_AF-A0A3C0UK08-F1
#
_entry.id   AF-A0A3C0UK08-F1
#
_cell.length_a   1.000
_cell.length_b   1.000
_cell.length_c   1.000
_cell.angle_alpha   90.00
_cell.angle_beta   90.00
_cell.angle_gamma   90.00
#
_symmetry.space_group_name_H-M   'P 1'
#
loop_
_entity.id
_entity.type
_entity.pdbx_description
1 polymer ?
#
loop_
_entity_poly.entity_id
_entity_poly.type
_entity_poly.pdbx_seq_one_letter_code
_entity_poly.pdbx_strand_id
1 'polypeptide(L)'
;IDASGGWHDASDYLQYVATSANATYQLLFAYQQNPQSFGDKHDAAGHPKPNGIPDVLDEAKWGLDWLVKMNPEKDVMYNQLADDRDHAGMRLPNKDVIVYNPNWGLGRPVYRVTGQPQGLFKYKNRTTGVASTAGKYASAFALGSQVLANYYPTFAENLLQKAKDAYEYGKRFPGVCQTAPGRAPYFYEEDNYVDDMELAAAQLAQTTTAGATLWKEAAAFGRKEPSTPWMGADTAKHYQWYPFVNLGHYWLSKHNNVTQTEFRQLMKLGIDKVKARGETNPFLNGVPFIWCSNNLTVGILTQLHLYRNLTQDHQYEEVEAAMRDWLFGCNPWGTSMVCGLPEGGDWPNDPHSAFTHLYNYRIDGGLIDGPIYGSIFGKLIGITLYSPDEYADFQSKLVVYHDDYGDYSTNEPTMDGTASLSYILSAYQKEGQSQTKKAVKEPQGAWIRMDTTQKQVYLTFTGHEFGEGNLSVLDALKQQNVKASFFLTGDFLRNPAFQPAIRRMIQEGHYVGMHSDKHLLYCDWKKRDSLLVTQAQFEKDLRDNFAELAKFGLRPEQTSVFMPPYEWYNAAVENWTRDLGLTMVNFTPGTGTNADYTWPDLPNYRSSQQLYDRLMNVEKTPSTGLNGAIVLIHSGTDPRRTDKFYSHLPQLLKDLQAKGYRFGRF
;
A
#
# COMPACT_ATOMS: atom_id res chain seq x y z
N ILE A 1 21.50 31.44 7.87
CA ILE A 1 20.12 31.14 8.33
C ILE A 1 20.14 29.84 9.11
N ASP A 2 19.15 29.57 9.97
CA ASP A 2 18.91 28.21 10.44
C ASP A 2 18.14 27.45 9.36
N ALA A 3 18.72 26.35 8.87
CA ALA A 3 18.11 25.44 7.90
C ALA A 3 18.18 23.98 8.37
N SER A 4 18.24 23.77 9.70
CA SER A 4 18.22 22.45 10.32
C SER A 4 16.85 21.76 10.18
N GLY A 5 16.86 20.42 10.18
CA GLY A 5 15.66 19.59 9.99
C GLY A 5 15.47 19.19 8.52
N GLY A 6 14.25 18.80 8.16
CA GLY A 6 13.94 18.33 6.81
C GLY A 6 14.54 16.96 6.50
N TRP A 7 14.39 16.52 5.26
CA TRP A 7 14.89 15.22 4.81
C TRP A 7 16.17 15.36 4.03
N HIS A 8 17.01 14.34 4.10
CA HIS A 8 17.95 14.08 3.02
C HIS A 8 17.14 13.73 1.77
N ASP A 9 17.59 14.22 0.62
CA ASP A 9 16.84 14.09 -0.62
C ASP A 9 16.78 12.65 -1.13
N ALA A 10 17.90 11.95 -0.98
CA ALA A 10 18.09 10.56 -1.32
C ALA A 10 19.12 9.95 -0.36
N SER A 11 20.15 9.28 -0.87
CA SER A 11 21.23 8.72 -0.05
C SER A 11 22.40 9.68 0.20
N ASP A 12 22.45 10.79 -0.54
CA ASP A 12 23.26 11.95 -0.18
C ASP A 12 22.60 12.77 0.97
N TYR A 13 23.24 13.85 1.41
CA TYR A 13 22.68 14.72 2.46
C TYR A 13 22.19 16.05 1.91
N LEU A 14 22.03 16.17 0.60
CA LEU A 14 21.46 17.35 -0.03
C LEU A 14 20.00 17.47 0.37
N GLN A 15 19.47 18.69 0.33
CA GLN A 15 18.06 18.94 0.59
C GLN A 15 17.56 19.96 -0.41
N TYR A 16 16.55 19.59 -1.19
CA TYR A 16 15.95 20.47 -2.18
C TYR A 16 14.51 20.80 -1.80
N VAL A 17 14.13 22.05 -2.04
CA VAL A 17 12.75 22.48 -1.81
C VAL A 17 11.81 21.85 -2.82
N ALA A 18 12.25 21.64 -4.06
CA ALA A 18 11.43 21.02 -5.09
C ALA A 18 10.86 19.67 -4.63
N THR A 19 11.73 18.75 -4.22
CA THR A 19 11.39 17.41 -3.73
C THR A 19 10.74 17.44 -2.35
N SER A 20 11.30 18.19 -1.38
CA SER A 20 10.75 18.25 -0.01
C SER A 20 9.34 18.84 0.04
N ALA A 21 9.04 19.88 -0.74
CA ALA A 21 7.71 20.46 -0.80
C ALA A 21 6.69 19.52 -1.46
N ASN A 22 7.08 18.82 -2.54
CA ASN A 22 6.22 17.79 -3.14
C ASN A 22 6.00 16.62 -2.18
N ALA A 23 7.04 16.08 -1.55
CA ALA A 23 6.92 14.99 -0.58
C ALA A 23 5.99 15.36 0.57
N THR A 24 6.17 16.57 1.13
CA THR A 24 5.27 17.14 2.14
C THR A 24 3.82 17.17 1.64
N TYR A 25 3.60 17.69 0.42
CA TYR A 25 2.27 17.75 -0.18
C TYR A 25 1.66 16.35 -0.35
N GLN A 26 2.43 15.36 -0.84
CA GLN A 26 1.97 14.00 -1.09
C GLN A 26 1.58 13.27 0.21
N LEU A 27 2.36 13.41 1.29
CA LEU A 27 2.01 12.84 2.59
C LEU A 27 0.70 13.43 3.13
N LEU A 28 0.56 14.75 3.08
CA LEU A 28 -0.68 15.44 3.48
C LEU A 28 -1.87 15.06 2.60
N PHE A 29 -1.65 14.93 1.29
CA PHE A 29 -2.67 14.54 0.31
C PHE A 29 -3.13 13.12 0.56
N ALA A 30 -2.20 12.18 0.77
CA ALA A 30 -2.50 10.80 1.11
C ALA A 30 -3.39 10.72 2.36
N TYR A 31 -3.02 11.43 3.44
CA TYR A 31 -3.83 11.50 4.65
C TYR A 31 -5.21 12.13 4.39
N GLN A 32 -5.27 13.25 3.65
CA GLN A 32 -6.53 13.93 3.35
C GLN A 32 -7.51 13.02 2.58
N GLN A 33 -7.02 12.23 1.63
CA GLN A 33 -7.87 11.34 0.84
C GLN A 33 -8.23 10.04 1.58
N ASN A 34 -7.32 9.53 2.43
CA ASN A 34 -7.40 8.20 3.03
C ASN A 34 -7.04 8.21 4.53
N PRO A 35 -7.69 9.02 5.39
CA PRO A 35 -7.25 9.19 6.78
C PRO A 35 -7.31 7.89 7.59
N GLN A 36 -8.27 7.01 7.29
CA GLN A 36 -8.42 5.70 7.96
C GLN A 36 -7.30 4.69 7.64
N SER A 37 -6.44 4.99 6.67
CA SER A 37 -5.31 4.12 6.31
C SER A 37 -4.06 4.39 7.16
N PHE A 38 -4.06 5.48 7.95
CA PHE A 38 -2.93 5.90 8.76
C PHE A 38 -3.24 5.76 10.26
N GLY A 39 -2.33 5.12 10.99
CA GLY A 39 -2.41 4.97 12.45
C GLY A 39 -1.52 5.97 13.19
N ASP A 40 -1.57 5.88 14.52
CA ASP A 40 -0.72 6.59 15.47
C ASP A 40 0.00 5.52 16.31
N LYS A 41 1.21 5.17 15.89
CA LYS A 41 2.07 4.15 16.53
C LYS A 41 3.42 4.73 16.95
N HIS A 42 3.81 5.88 16.40
CA HIS A 42 5.09 6.52 16.66
C HIS A 42 4.88 7.98 17.09
N ASP A 43 5.85 8.52 17.85
CA ASP A 43 5.86 9.94 18.15
C ASP A 43 6.52 10.72 17.01
N ALA A 44 6.48 12.05 17.09
CA ALA A 44 7.08 12.91 16.07
C ALA A 44 8.61 12.77 15.89
N ALA A 45 9.29 11.99 16.73
CA ALA A 45 10.71 11.65 16.59
C ALA A 45 10.94 10.21 16.11
N GLY A 46 9.87 9.49 15.75
CA GLY A 46 9.92 8.11 15.24
C GLY A 46 10.06 7.04 16.33
N HIS A 47 9.90 7.37 17.61
CA HIS A 47 9.93 6.36 18.67
C HIS A 47 8.62 5.55 18.69
N PRO A 48 8.64 4.23 18.99
CA PRO A 48 7.46 3.35 18.94
C PRO A 48 6.50 3.58 20.13
N LYS A 49 5.90 4.76 20.19
CA LYS A 49 4.85 5.15 21.15
C LYS A 49 3.92 6.16 20.49
N PRO A 50 2.60 6.10 20.71
CA PRO A 50 1.67 7.06 20.12
C PRO A 50 1.76 8.45 20.76
N ASN A 51 1.37 9.50 20.02
CA ASN A 51 1.33 10.89 20.52
C ASN A 51 -0.03 11.59 20.30
N GLY A 52 -1.03 10.91 19.77
CA GLY A 52 -2.35 11.45 19.44
C GLY A 52 -2.46 12.05 18.04
N ILE A 53 -1.42 11.93 17.21
CA ILE A 53 -1.33 12.44 15.85
C ILE A 53 -0.98 11.27 14.93
N PRO A 54 -1.68 11.07 13.81
CA PRO A 54 -1.32 10.03 12.85
C PRO A 54 0.14 10.19 12.39
N ASP A 55 0.92 9.10 12.38
CA ASP A 55 2.37 9.12 12.13
C ASP A 55 2.73 9.87 10.82
N VAL A 56 1.91 9.72 9.78
CA VAL A 56 2.10 10.40 8.49
C VAL A 56 2.01 11.93 8.58
N LEU A 57 1.25 12.46 9.55
CA LEU A 57 1.12 13.89 9.78
C LEU A 57 2.26 14.45 10.61
N ASP A 58 2.83 13.66 11.53
CA ASP A 58 4.08 14.03 12.19
C ASP A 58 5.20 14.15 11.16
N GLU A 59 5.30 13.16 10.25
CA GLU A 59 6.27 13.17 9.17
C GLU A 59 6.05 14.37 8.23
N ALA A 60 4.82 14.60 7.77
CA ALA A 60 4.51 15.77 6.95
C ALA A 60 4.82 17.11 7.65
N LYS A 61 4.62 17.18 8.97
CA LYS A 61 4.98 18.36 9.77
C LYS A 61 6.48 18.57 9.81
N TRP A 62 7.29 17.52 9.87
CA TRP A 62 8.76 17.61 9.78
C TRP A 62 9.21 18.34 8.50
N GLY A 63 8.59 18.00 7.36
CA GLY A 63 8.78 18.72 6.10
C GLY A 63 8.34 20.19 6.15
N LEU A 64 7.14 20.46 6.69
CA LEU A 64 6.63 21.84 6.83
C LEU A 64 7.49 22.71 7.73
N ASP A 65 8.00 22.17 8.86
CA ASP A 65 8.88 22.89 9.78
C ASP A 65 10.16 23.34 9.06
N TRP A 66 10.71 22.49 8.19
CA TRP A 66 11.88 22.84 7.38
C TRP A 66 11.55 23.86 6.29
N LEU A 67 10.43 23.68 5.57
CA LEU A 67 9.98 24.64 4.55
C LEU A 67 9.74 26.04 5.14
N VAL A 68 9.20 26.15 6.35
CA VAL A 68 9.04 27.43 7.06
C VAL A 68 10.38 28.13 7.31
N LYS A 69 11.43 27.37 7.65
CA LYS A 69 12.80 27.90 7.80
C LYS A 69 13.41 28.32 6.46
N MET A 70 13.07 27.61 5.39
CA MET A 70 13.53 27.90 4.03
C MET A 70 12.71 29.01 3.34
N ASN A 71 11.57 29.42 3.90
CA ASN A 71 10.84 30.64 3.54
C ASN A 71 10.63 31.55 4.78
N PRO A 72 11.71 32.15 5.34
CA PRO A 72 11.63 32.86 6.62
C PRO A 72 10.75 34.11 6.55
N GLU A 73 10.71 34.79 5.40
CA GLU A 73 9.97 36.04 5.17
C GLU A 73 9.20 35.98 3.85
N LYS A 74 8.20 36.87 3.69
CA LYS A 74 7.27 36.92 2.55
C LYS A 74 7.92 36.73 1.17
N ASP A 75 9.02 37.42 0.89
CA ASP A 75 9.75 37.39 -0.39
C ASP A 75 11.18 36.85 -0.26
N VAL A 76 11.46 36.11 0.82
CA VAL A 76 12.75 35.46 1.06
C VAL A 76 12.54 33.96 1.06
N MET A 77 12.99 33.30 0.00
CA MET A 77 12.92 31.86 -0.18
C MET A 77 14.29 31.31 -0.53
N TYR A 78 14.59 30.12 -0.05
CA TYR A 78 15.74 29.32 -0.42
C TYR A 78 15.29 28.12 -1.25
N ASN A 79 16.17 27.60 -2.12
CA ASN A 79 15.85 26.53 -3.06
C ASN A 79 16.52 25.20 -2.69
N GLN A 80 17.70 25.27 -2.05
CA GLN A 80 18.41 24.07 -1.62
C GLN A 80 19.39 24.35 -0.48
N LEU A 81 19.74 23.29 0.23
CA LEU A 81 20.85 23.21 1.16
C LEU A 81 21.94 22.29 0.57
N ALA A 82 23.19 22.75 0.63
CA ALA A 82 24.37 22.15 0.04
C ALA A 82 24.35 22.06 -1.51
N ASP A 83 25.37 21.42 -2.08
CA ASP A 83 25.57 21.15 -3.51
C ASP A 83 26.44 19.88 -3.66
N ASP A 84 26.67 19.43 -4.90
CA ASP A 84 27.34 18.15 -5.26
C ASP A 84 28.74 17.94 -4.65
N ARG A 85 29.33 18.96 -3.99
CA ARG A 85 30.46 18.70 -3.07
C ARG A 85 30.10 17.73 -1.94
N ASP A 86 28.82 17.58 -1.61
CA ASP A 86 28.30 16.60 -0.64
C ASP A 86 28.64 15.16 -1.02
N HIS A 87 28.85 14.87 -2.30
CA HIS A 87 29.16 13.53 -2.80
C HIS A 87 30.61 13.10 -2.55
N ALA A 88 31.37 13.84 -1.74
CA ALA A 88 32.75 13.50 -1.39
C ALA A 88 32.81 12.35 -0.37
N GLY A 89 32.58 11.13 -0.86
CA GLY A 89 32.64 9.88 -0.10
C GLY A 89 31.38 9.57 0.69
N MET A 90 31.06 8.27 0.78
CA MET A 90 29.99 7.77 1.65
C MET A 90 30.39 7.92 3.11
N ARG A 91 29.43 8.33 3.95
CA ARG A 91 29.60 8.50 5.39
C ARG A 91 28.26 8.31 6.09
N LEU A 92 28.19 8.50 7.41
CA LEU A 92 26.90 8.70 8.10
C LEU A 92 26.67 10.21 8.29
N PRO A 93 25.42 10.69 8.42
CA PRO A 93 25.14 12.11 8.55
C PRO A 93 25.83 12.73 9.78
N ASN A 94 25.88 11.99 10.89
CA ASN A 94 26.57 12.41 12.12
C ASN A 94 28.10 12.29 12.06
N LYS A 95 28.65 11.82 10.94
CA LYS A 95 30.08 11.74 10.62
C LYS A 95 30.44 12.61 9.42
N ASP A 96 29.56 13.53 9.01
CA ASP A 96 29.86 14.44 7.92
C ASP A 96 30.97 15.43 8.32
N VAL A 97 32.06 15.40 7.55
CA VAL A 97 33.26 16.23 7.75
C VAL A 97 33.53 17.13 6.54
N ILE A 98 32.59 17.25 5.60
CA ILE A 98 32.78 18.05 4.40
C ILE A 98 32.86 19.54 4.74
N VAL A 99 33.97 20.16 4.30
CA VAL A 99 34.20 21.60 4.44
C VAL A 99 33.92 22.29 3.11
N TYR A 100 32.79 23.02 3.04
CA TYR A 100 32.40 23.78 1.85
C TYR A 100 33.14 25.11 1.73
N ASN A 101 33.57 25.68 2.85
CA ASN A 101 34.36 26.90 2.92
C ASN A 101 35.22 26.87 4.20
N PRO A 102 36.55 27.07 4.11
CA PRO A 102 37.43 27.07 5.29
C PRO A 102 37.00 28.04 6.40
N ASN A 103 36.30 29.12 6.05
CA ASN A 103 35.84 30.14 7.00
C ASN A 103 34.50 29.81 7.65
N TRP A 104 33.79 28.77 7.21
CA TRP A 104 32.47 28.40 7.73
C TRP A 104 32.50 27.17 8.66
N GLY A 105 33.68 26.58 8.88
CA GLY A 105 33.78 25.28 9.54
C GLY A 105 32.99 24.22 8.78
N LEU A 106 32.09 23.53 9.48
CA LEU A 106 31.16 22.52 8.90
C LEU A 106 29.86 23.15 8.35
N GLY A 107 29.80 24.47 8.21
CA GLY A 107 28.65 25.15 7.62
C GLY A 107 28.42 24.74 6.17
N ARG A 108 27.16 24.46 5.82
CA ARG A 108 26.73 24.08 4.47
C ARG A 108 26.14 25.30 3.75
N PRO A 109 26.39 25.48 2.44
CA PRO A 109 25.81 26.61 1.69
C PRO A 109 24.31 26.44 1.57
N VAL A 110 23.58 27.56 1.52
CA VAL A 110 22.14 27.57 1.22
C VAL A 110 21.93 28.51 0.04
N TYR A 111 21.24 28.04 -1.00
CA TYR A 111 21.03 28.80 -2.22
C TYR A 111 19.67 29.48 -2.21
N ARG A 112 19.66 30.77 -2.52
CA ARG A 112 18.44 31.59 -2.55
C ARG A 112 17.66 31.36 -3.85
N VAL A 113 16.34 31.45 -3.79
CA VAL A 113 15.50 31.61 -4.98
C VAL A 113 15.72 33.03 -5.52
N THR A 114 16.42 33.15 -6.64
CA THR A 114 16.75 34.47 -7.25
C THR A 114 16.02 34.73 -8.56
N GLY A 115 15.46 33.70 -9.18
CA GLY A 115 14.90 33.78 -10.54
C GLY A 115 15.96 33.98 -11.63
N GLN A 116 17.24 33.79 -11.33
CA GLN A 116 18.35 33.92 -12.27
C GLN A 116 19.26 32.68 -12.26
N PRO A 117 20.02 32.41 -13.34
CA PRO A 117 20.98 31.31 -13.39
C PRO A 117 21.97 31.30 -12.22
N GLN A 118 22.11 30.15 -11.56
CA GLN A 118 22.98 29.95 -10.39
C GLN A 118 23.88 28.72 -10.54
N GLY A 119 25.00 28.74 -9.83
CA GLY A 119 25.98 27.65 -9.72
C GLY A 119 27.29 28.19 -9.18
N LEU A 120 28.08 27.39 -8.47
CA LEU A 120 29.23 27.93 -7.72
C LEU A 120 30.50 28.03 -8.58
N PHE A 121 30.80 26.99 -9.35
CA PHE A 121 32.03 26.89 -10.15
C PHE A 121 31.74 27.11 -11.64
N LYS A 122 32.26 26.22 -12.51
CA LYS A 122 32.11 26.33 -13.96
C LYS A 122 30.71 26.02 -14.47
N TYR A 123 29.94 25.22 -13.73
CA TYR A 123 28.59 24.83 -14.10
C TYR A 123 27.58 25.82 -13.54
N LYS A 124 26.53 26.07 -14.32
CA LYS A 124 25.39 26.94 -13.97
C LYS A 124 24.11 26.24 -14.42
N ASN A 125 23.05 26.42 -13.65
CA ASN A 125 21.70 26.04 -14.06
C ASN A 125 21.13 27.06 -15.07
N ARG A 126 19.87 26.86 -15.45
CA ARG A 126 19.13 27.64 -16.46
C ARG A 126 17.84 28.23 -15.88
N THR A 127 17.86 28.59 -14.59
CA THR A 127 16.74 29.24 -13.91
C THR A 127 16.27 30.48 -14.69
N THR A 128 14.95 30.62 -14.85
CA THR A 128 14.30 31.74 -15.56
C THR A 128 13.30 32.52 -14.71
N GLY A 129 12.93 32.01 -13.53
CA GLY A 129 11.96 32.65 -12.65
C GLY A 129 11.88 31.99 -11.28
N VAL A 130 10.88 32.36 -10.48
CA VAL A 130 10.71 31.85 -9.11
C VAL A 130 9.47 30.97 -8.97
N ALA A 131 8.60 30.98 -9.97
CA ALA A 131 7.24 30.48 -9.84
C ALA A 131 7.15 28.99 -9.56
N SER A 132 8.02 28.15 -10.12
CA SER A 132 7.99 26.71 -9.82
C SER A 132 8.21 26.42 -8.33
N THR A 133 9.29 26.94 -7.75
CA THR A 133 9.57 26.80 -6.30
C THR A 133 8.53 27.51 -5.44
N ALA A 134 8.10 28.71 -5.82
CA ALA A 134 7.10 29.46 -5.05
C ALA A 134 5.73 28.78 -5.05
N GLY A 135 5.32 28.17 -6.16
CA GLY A 135 4.11 27.36 -6.28
C GLY A 135 4.17 26.12 -5.38
N LYS A 136 5.32 25.42 -5.35
CA LYS A 136 5.54 24.27 -4.45
C LYS A 136 5.46 24.64 -2.96
N TYR A 137 6.04 25.79 -2.55
CA TYR A 137 5.82 26.32 -1.20
C TYR A 137 4.34 26.59 -0.94
N ALA A 138 3.68 27.30 -1.86
CA ALA A 138 2.31 27.74 -1.69
C ALA A 138 1.33 26.56 -1.56
N SER A 139 1.48 25.53 -2.39
CA SER A 139 0.63 24.34 -2.34
C SER A 139 0.84 23.53 -1.06
N ALA A 140 2.09 23.27 -0.66
CA ALA A 140 2.42 22.55 0.56
C ALA A 140 1.92 23.28 1.82
N PHE A 141 2.18 24.59 1.92
CA PHE A 141 1.69 25.40 3.03
C PHE A 141 0.16 25.50 3.06
N ALA A 142 -0.50 25.67 1.90
CA ALA A 142 -1.95 25.76 1.85
C ALA A 142 -2.61 24.45 2.28
N LEU A 143 -2.13 23.29 1.83
CA LEU A 143 -2.66 21.99 2.26
C LEU A 143 -2.33 21.71 3.74
N GLY A 144 -1.10 22.01 4.17
CA GLY A 144 -0.68 21.88 5.56
C GLY A 144 -1.56 22.70 6.51
N SER A 145 -1.94 23.92 6.10
CA SER A 145 -2.86 24.74 6.89
C SER A 145 -4.24 24.11 7.10
N GLN A 146 -4.75 23.34 6.13
CA GLN A 146 -6.03 22.64 6.27
C GLN A 146 -5.92 21.42 7.18
N VAL A 147 -4.95 20.56 6.87
CA VAL A 147 -4.84 19.22 7.46
C VAL A 147 -4.36 19.30 8.91
N LEU A 148 -3.46 20.25 9.23
CA LEU A 148 -2.91 20.40 10.57
C LEU A 148 -3.71 21.34 11.48
N ALA A 149 -4.78 22.00 11.02
CA ALA A 149 -5.52 22.99 11.81
C ALA A 149 -6.02 22.47 13.16
N ASN A 150 -6.46 21.21 13.21
CA ASN A 150 -6.99 20.59 14.42
C ASN A 150 -5.90 20.22 15.44
N TYR A 151 -4.65 20.09 15.00
CA TYR A 151 -3.51 19.68 15.84
C TYR A 151 -2.62 20.87 16.21
N TYR A 152 -2.44 21.81 15.28
CA TYR A 152 -1.52 22.94 15.37
C TYR A 152 -2.14 24.23 14.82
N PRO A 153 -3.18 24.80 15.48
CA PRO A 153 -3.96 25.90 14.91
C PRO A 153 -3.14 27.16 14.60
N THR A 154 -2.26 27.60 15.51
CA THR A 154 -1.39 28.78 15.27
C THR A 154 -0.39 28.53 14.14
N PHE A 155 0.14 27.30 14.02
CA PHE A 155 1.02 26.95 12.92
C PHE A 155 0.25 26.95 11.60
N ALA A 156 -0.95 26.37 11.56
CA ALA A 156 -1.82 26.36 10.40
C ALA A 156 -2.19 27.78 9.90
N GLU A 157 -2.48 28.72 10.80
CA GLU A 157 -2.70 30.13 10.46
C GLU A 157 -1.46 30.76 9.82
N ASN A 158 -0.27 30.49 10.37
CA ASN A 158 1.00 30.96 9.80
C ASN A 158 1.24 30.38 8.39
N LEU A 159 1.02 29.07 8.24
CA LEU A 159 1.14 28.39 6.94
C LEU A 159 0.21 29.00 5.90
N LEU A 160 -1.06 29.28 6.25
CA LEU A 160 -2.00 29.90 5.31
C LEU A 160 -1.53 31.28 4.85
N GLN A 161 -0.96 32.09 5.74
CA GLN A 161 -0.41 33.38 5.37
C GLN A 161 0.80 33.23 4.45
N LYS A 162 1.74 32.33 4.79
CA LYS A 162 2.90 32.02 3.94
C LYS A 162 2.50 31.50 2.57
N ALA A 163 1.47 30.66 2.49
CA ALA A 163 0.96 30.14 1.23
C ALA A 163 0.50 31.25 0.28
N LYS A 164 -0.28 32.22 0.81
CA LYS A 164 -0.73 33.39 0.03
C LYS A 164 0.45 34.24 -0.43
N ASP A 165 1.39 34.49 0.45
CA ASP A 165 2.57 35.30 0.16
C ASP A 165 3.46 34.64 -0.90
N ALA A 166 3.69 33.33 -0.80
CA ALA A 166 4.46 32.57 -1.77
C ALA A 166 3.79 32.52 -3.15
N TYR A 167 2.47 32.30 -3.20
CA TYR A 167 1.71 32.30 -4.45
C TYR A 167 1.79 33.66 -5.16
N GLU A 168 1.61 34.75 -4.42
CA GLU A 168 1.73 36.10 -4.98
C GLU A 168 3.18 36.43 -5.40
N TYR A 169 4.20 35.89 -4.73
CA TYR A 169 5.60 36.00 -5.18
C TYR A 169 5.82 35.27 -6.51
N GLY A 170 5.32 34.04 -6.63
CA GLY A 170 5.39 33.26 -7.88
C GLY A 170 4.71 33.95 -9.06
N LYS A 171 3.55 34.59 -8.83
CA LYS A 171 2.85 35.38 -9.86
C LYS A 171 3.65 36.58 -10.34
N ARG A 172 4.43 37.22 -9.46
CA ARG A 172 5.26 38.40 -9.84
C ARG A 172 6.45 38.03 -10.71
N PHE A 173 7.00 36.83 -10.56
CA PHE A 173 8.22 36.40 -11.26
C PHE A 173 8.03 35.01 -11.92
N PRO A 174 7.25 34.93 -13.02
CA PRO A 174 6.99 33.67 -13.71
C PRO A 174 8.28 33.04 -14.24
N GLY A 175 8.28 31.71 -14.36
CA GLY A 175 9.42 30.92 -14.81
C GLY A 175 9.88 29.90 -13.77
N VAL A 176 10.93 29.16 -14.11
CA VAL A 176 11.40 28.01 -13.35
C VAL A 176 12.62 28.34 -12.51
N CYS A 177 12.69 27.79 -11.30
CA CYS A 177 13.87 27.79 -10.45
C CYS A 177 14.44 26.38 -10.34
N GLN A 178 15.69 26.22 -10.75
CA GLN A 178 16.43 24.96 -10.80
C GLN A 178 17.43 24.88 -9.64
N THR A 179 17.87 23.67 -9.27
CA THR A 179 18.93 23.53 -8.26
C THR A 179 20.26 24.03 -8.83
N ALA A 180 21.14 24.54 -7.97
CA ALA A 180 22.40 25.13 -8.33
C ALA A 180 23.51 24.05 -8.31
N PRO A 181 24.17 23.79 -9.45
CA PRO A 181 25.30 22.87 -9.50
C PRO A 181 26.58 23.52 -8.95
N GLY A 182 27.51 22.68 -8.51
CA GLY A 182 28.87 23.02 -8.12
C GLY A 182 29.89 22.41 -9.09
N ARG A 183 30.48 21.27 -8.72
CA ARG A 183 31.63 20.65 -9.42
C ARG A 183 31.20 19.75 -10.58
N ALA A 184 29.98 19.24 -10.57
CA ALA A 184 29.38 18.41 -11.60
C ALA A 184 28.31 19.16 -12.42
N PRO A 185 28.01 18.74 -13.66
CA PRO A 185 26.99 19.36 -14.50
C PRO A 185 25.55 18.99 -14.10
N TYR A 186 25.36 18.12 -13.11
CA TYR A 186 24.04 17.60 -12.73
C TYR A 186 23.32 18.54 -11.76
N PHE A 187 22.03 18.74 -11.99
CA PHE A 187 21.11 19.50 -11.16
C PHE A 187 19.67 19.11 -11.54
N TYR A 188 18.67 19.56 -10.76
CA TYR A 188 17.26 19.39 -11.08
C TYR A 188 16.84 20.44 -12.10
N GLU A 189 16.52 19.95 -13.29
CA GLU A 189 16.48 20.72 -14.53
C GLU A 189 15.10 21.31 -14.85
N GLU A 190 14.21 21.42 -13.87
CA GLU A 190 12.85 21.98 -13.98
C GLU A 190 12.68 22.98 -15.13
N ASP A 191 11.78 22.68 -16.06
CA ASP A 191 11.44 23.47 -17.25
C ASP A 191 9.93 23.78 -17.28
N ASN A 192 9.16 23.37 -16.26
CA ASN A 192 7.75 23.70 -16.09
C ASN A 192 7.47 24.42 -14.75
N TYR A 193 6.51 25.33 -14.74
CA TYR A 193 6.06 26.01 -13.52
C TYR A 193 4.54 26.15 -13.43
N VAL A 194 3.81 25.79 -14.49
CA VAL A 194 2.38 26.09 -14.56
C VAL A 194 1.57 25.10 -13.75
N ASP A 195 1.96 23.82 -13.68
CA ASP A 195 1.49 22.81 -12.72
C ASP A 195 1.66 23.26 -11.27
N ASP A 196 2.83 23.80 -10.91
CA ASP A 196 3.09 24.26 -9.54
C ASP A 196 2.16 25.40 -9.15
N MET A 197 2.01 26.38 -10.04
CA MET A 197 1.12 27.53 -9.82
C MET A 197 -0.36 27.15 -9.90
N GLU A 198 -0.71 26.17 -10.73
CA GLU A 198 -2.05 25.59 -10.80
C GLU A 198 -2.41 24.94 -9.46
N LEU A 199 -1.57 24.05 -8.96
CA LEU A 199 -1.79 23.34 -7.71
C LEU A 199 -1.88 24.31 -6.53
N ALA A 200 -0.99 25.29 -6.48
CA ALA A 200 -1.02 26.35 -5.47
C ALA A 200 -2.35 27.12 -5.49
N ALA A 201 -2.80 27.55 -6.68
CA ALA A 201 -4.05 28.28 -6.85
C ALA A 201 -5.26 27.42 -6.44
N ALA A 202 -5.31 26.17 -6.89
CA ALA A 202 -6.38 25.22 -6.57
C ALA A 202 -6.45 24.92 -5.07
N GLN A 203 -5.31 24.78 -4.39
CA GLN A 203 -5.25 24.53 -2.96
C GLN A 203 -5.65 25.77 -2.14
N LEU A 204 -5.20 26.96 -2.53
CA LEU A 204 -5.60 28.23 -1.90
C LEU A 204 -7.09 28.53 -2.13
N ALA A 205 -7.64 28.13 -3.28
CA ALA A 205 -9.05 28.33 -3.58
C ALA A 205 -9.98 27.55 -2.63
N GLN A 206 -9.48 26.44 -2.07
CA GLN A 206 -10.20 25.62 -1.09
C GLN A 206 -10.12 26.17 0.34
N THR A 207 -9.12 27.00 0.65
CA THR A 207 -8.89 27.55 2.00
C THR A 207 -9.38 28.97 2.21
N THR A 208 -9.58 29.75 1.14
CA THR A 208 -9.73 31.20 1.25
C THR A 208 -11.08 31.71 0.77
N THR A 209 -11.46 32.89 1.27
CA THR A 209 -12.65 33.64 0.83
C THR A 209 -12.51 34.18 -0.60
N ALA A 210 -11.31 34.17 -1.18
CA ALA A 210 -11.03 34.58 -2.57
C ALA A 210 -11.19 33.43 -3.59
N GLY A 211 -11.83 32.32 -3.19
CA GLY A 211 -11.86 31.07 -3.95
C GLY A 211 -12.29 31.20 -5.42
N ALA A 212 -13.26 32.06 -5.74
CA ALA A 212 -13.73 32.22 -7.12
C ALA A 212 -12.66 32.77 -8.10
N THR A 213 -11.79 33.67 -7.65
CA THR A 213 -10.69 34.19 -8.46
C THR A 213 -9.59 33.13 -8.60
N LEU A 214 -9.23 32.48 -7.50
CA LEU A 214 -8.18 31.47 -7.47
C LEU A 214 -8.53 30.24 -8.33
N TRP A 215 -9.78 29.79 -8.34
CA TRP A 215 -10.21 28.71 -9.25
C TRP A 215 -10.07 29.08 -10.74
N LYS A 216 -10.31 30.36 -11.09
CA LYS A 216 -10.08 30.84 -12.47
C LYS A 216 -8.60 30.89 -12.81
N GLU A 217 -7.77 31.32 -11.88
CA GLU A 217 -6.31 31.34 -12.05
C GLU A 217 -5.77 29.91 -12.19
N ALA A 218 -6.18 28.97 -11.33
CA ALA A 218 -5.85 27.56 -11.43
C ALA A 218 -6.18 27.00 -12.81
N ALA A 219 -7.43 27.20 -13.28
CA ALA A 219 -7.83 26.74 -14.60
C ALA A 219 -7.05 27.41 -15.74
N ALA A 220 -6.60 28.66 -15.59
CA ALA A 220 -5.77 29.34 -16.57
C ALA A 220 -4.33 28.79 -16.63
N PHE A 221 -3.78 28.36 -15.50
CA PHE A 221 -2.49 27.66 -15.46
C PHE A 221 -2.60 26.25 -16.04
N GLY A 222 -3.57 25.45 -15.61
CA GLY A 222 -3.71 24.08 -16.07
C GLY A 222 -4.01 23.93 -17.55
N ARG A 223 -4.67 24.92 -18.19
CA ARG A 223 -4.82 24.95 -19.65
C ARG A 223 -3.51 25.15 -20.43
N LYS A 224 -2.46 25.65 -19.78
CA LYS A 224 -1.11 25.77 -20.38
C LYS A 224 -0.36 24.44 -20.37
N GLU A 225 -0.83 23.47 -19.58
CA GLU A 225 -0.32 22.11 -19.53
C GLU A 225 -1.46 21.11 -19.72
N PRO A 226 -1.91 20.87 -20.97
CA PRO A 226 -2.98 19.92 -21.25
C PRO A 226 -2.70 18.48 -20.79
N SER A 227 -1.42 18.14 -20.60
CA SER A 227 -0.95 16.88 -20.02
C SER A 227 0.46 17.10 -19.49
N THR A 228 0.83 16.46 -18.38
CA THR A 228 2.20 16.53 -17.85
C THR A 228 3.21 16.21 -18.97
N PRO A 229 4.21 17.07 -19.25
CA PRO A 229 4.95 16.99 -20.51
C PRO A 229 5.70 15.67 -20.76
N TRP A 230 6.11 14.95 -19.71
CA TRP A 230 6.76 13.65 -19.84
C TRP A 230 5.80 12.56 -20.38
N MET A 231 4.49 12.70 -20.15
CA MET A 231 3.48 11.71 -20.57
C MET A 231 3.35 11.70 -22.10
N GLY A 232 4.06 10.78 -22.73
CA GLY A 232 4.18 10.70 -24.20
C GLY A 232 5.59 10.93 -24.74
N ALA A 233 6.50 11.47 -23.94
CA ALA A 233 7.88 11.78 -24.35
C ALA A 233 8.78 10.54 -24.37
N ASP A 234 9.78 10.53 -25.25
CA ASP A 234 10.82 9.48 -25.30
C ASP A 234 11.91 9.65 -24.25
N THR A 235 12.15 10.89 -23.84
CA THR A 235 13.22 11.23 -22.90
C THR A 235 12.87 12.54 -22.20
N ALA A 236 13.49 12.75 -21.06
CA ALA A 236 13.53 14.02 -20.36
C ALA A 236 14.90 14.15 -19.66
N LYS A 237 15.22 15.38 -19.28
CA LYS A 237 16.35 15.63 -18.39
C LYS A 237 15.98 15.34 -16.93
N HIS A 238 16.98 15.29 -16.07
CA HIS A 238 16.80 14.98 -14.65
C HIS A 238 15.85 16.00 -13.99
N TYR A 239 14.70 15.55 -13.47
CA TYR A 239 13.65 16.40 -12.90
C TYR A 239 13.15 17.54 -13.84
N GLN A 240 13.18 17.35 -15.16
CA GLN A 240 12.83 18.42 -16.13
C GLN A 240 11.37 18.91 -16.03
N TRP A 241 10.43 18.04 -15.67
CA TRP A 241 9.00 18.38 -15.63
C TRP A 241 8.40 17.80 -14.35
N TYR A 242 8.74 18.44 -13.23
CA TYR A 242 8.45 17.95 -11.89
C TYR A 242 7.49 18.90 -11.16
N PRO A 243 6.47 18.43 -10.42
CA PRO A 243 6.20 17.06 -10.01
C PRO A 243 5.72 16.16 -11.16
N PHE A 244 5.95 14.85 -11.03
CA PHE A 244 5.63 13.88 -12.09
C PHE A 244 4.13 13.59 -12.26
N VAL A 245 3.27 14.20 -11.44
CA VAL A 245 1.80 14.16 -11.58
C VAL A 245 1.22 15.53 -11.27
N ASN A 246 0.33 16.02 -12.14
CA ASN A 246 -0.34 17.30 -11.94
C ASN A 246 -1.62 17.11 -11.09
N LEU A 247 -1.51 17.32 -9.79
CA LEU A 247 -2.65 17.26 -8.86
C LEU A 247 -3.56 18.51 -8.94
N GLY A 248 -3.15 19.55 -9.65
CA GLY A 248 -4.00 20.70 -9.97
C GLY A 248 -5.19 20.29 -10.84
N HIS A 249 -4.93 19.47 -11.87
CA HIS A 249 -5.97 18.88 -12.72
C HIS A 249 -7.00 18.11 -11.88
N TYR A 250 -6.53 17.31 -10.92
CA TYR A 250 -7.41 16.56 -10.00
C TYR A 250 -8.36 17.49 -9.24
N TRP A 251 -7.86 18.60 -8.69
CA TRP A 251 -8.72 19.52 -7.95
C TRP A 251 -9.73 20.25 -8.84
N LEU A 252 -9.31 20.70 -10.03
CA LEU A 252 -10.21 21.33 -11.00
C LEU A 252 -11.28 20.37 -11.53
N SER A 253 -10.95 19.07 -11.61
CA SER A 253 -11.89 18.01 -11.98
C SER A 253 -13.04 17.82 -10.96
N LYS A 254 -12.88 18.32 -9.73
CA LYS A 254 -13.86 18.22 -8.63
C LYS A 254 -14.65 19.51 -8.39
N HIS A 255 -14.26 20.64 -8.99
CA HIS A 255 -14.75 21.95 -8.60
C HIS A 255 -16.17 22.28 -9.10
N ASN A 256 -16.40 22.34 -10.43
CA ASN A 256 -17.70 22.63 -11.03
C ASN A 256 -17.86 21.92 -12.37
N ASN A 257 -19.09 21.80 -12.89
CA ASN A 257 -19.38 21.01 -14.11
C ASN A 257 -18.56 21.41 -15.34
N VAL A 258 -18.22 22.70 -15.51
CA VAL A 258 -17.47 23.19 -16.67
C VAL A 258 -16.00 22.76 -16.58
N THR A 259 -15.31 23.07 -15.48
CA THR A 259 -13.90 22.65 -15.30
C THR A 259 -13.80 21.15 -15.08
N GLN A 260 -14.82 20.52 -14.49
CA GLN A 260 -14.85 19.08 -14.24
C GLN A 260 -14.65 18.29 -15.52
N THR A 261 -15.46 18.56 -16.54
CA THR A 261 -15.40 17.82 -17.80
C THR A 261 -14.08 18.07 -18.52
N GLU A 262 -13.67 19.33 -18.60
CA GLU A 262 -12.41 19.76 -19.24
C GLU A 262 -11.20 19.06 -18.60
N PHE A 263 -11.03 19.19 -17.29
CA PHE A 263 -9.83 18.68 -16.61
C PHE A 263 -9.80 17.16 -16.49
N ARG A 264 -10.95 16.48 -16.49
CA ARG A 264 -11.00 15.01 -16.68
C ARG A 264 -10.48 14.61 -18.06
N GLN A 265 -10.80 15.37 -19.10
CA GLN A 265 -10.27 15.11 -20.45
C GLN A 265 -8.77 15.35 -20.53
N LEU A 266 -8.24 16.36 -19.83
CA LEU A 266 -6.79 16.60 -19.74
C LEU A 266 -6.05 15.47 -19.01
N MET A 267 -6.59 15.00 -17.87
CA MET A 267 -6.07 13.81 -17.18
C MET A 267 -6.08 12.58 -18.09
N LYS A 268 -7.20 12.36 -18.81
CA LYS A 268 -7.33 11.26 -19.78
C LYS A 268 -6.30 11.37 -20.90
N LEU A 269 -6.03 12.57 -21.41
CA LEU A 269 -5.05 12.79 -22.47
C LEU A 269 -3.64 12.34 -22.06
N GLY A 270 -3.21 12.63 -20.83
CA GLY A 270 -1.94 12.12 -20.30
C GLY A 270 -1.92 10.59 -20.23
N ILE A 271 -2.99 9.99 -19.70
CA ILE A 271 -3.14 8.53 -19.61
C ILE A 271 -3.09 7.88 -21.00
N ASP A 272 -3.82 8.41 -21.98
CA ASP A 272 -3.84 7.89 -23.36
C ASP A 272 -2.44 7.89 -23.99
N LYS A 273 -1.66 8.96 -23.75
CA LYS A 273 -0.28 9.06 -24.27
C LYS A 273 0.64 8.02 -23.65
N VAL A 274 0.57 7.80 -22.32
CA VAL A 274 1.38 6.76 -21.67
C VAL A 274 0.93 5.37 -22.11
N LYS A 275 -0.38 5.09 -22.13
CA LYS A 275 -0.93 3.83 -22.61
C LYS A 275 -0.43 3.52 -24.02
N ALA A 276 -0.55 4.47 -24.96
CA ALA A 276 -0.14 4.29 -26.36
C ALA A 276 1.34 3.89 -26.50
N ARG A 277 2.23 4.43 -25.67
CA ARG A 277 3.65 4.03 -25.65
C ARG A 277 3.85 2.62 -25.13
N GLY A 278 3.04 2.20 -24.15
CA GLY A 278 3.12 0.89 -23.52
C GLY A 278 2.49 -0.26 -24.32
N GLU A 279 1.73 0.00 -25.39
CA GLU A 279 0.92 -1.02 -26.08
C GLU A 279 1.73 -2.20 -26.65
N THR A 280 3.00 -1.98 -26.98
CA THR A 280 3.89 -3.04 -27.48
C THR A 280 4.88 -3.55 -26.43
N ASN A 281 4.84 -2.98 -25.22
CA ASN A 281 5.64 -3.43 -24.09
C ASN A 281 4.93 -4.64 -23.44
N PRO A 282 5.62 -5.78 -23.22
CA PRO A 282 5.02 -6.96 -22.59
C PRO A 282 4.50 -6.72 -21.16
N PHE A 283 4.97 -5.67 -20.48
CA PHE A 283 4.52 -5.25 -19.16
C PHE A 283 3.55 -4.06 -19.22
N LEU A 284 3.08 -3.68 -20.42
CA LEU A 284 2.23 -2.49 -20.66
C LEU A 284 2.83 -1.18 -20.14
N ASN A 285 4.14 -1.15 -19.87
CA ASN A 285 4.83 0.00 -19.31
C ASN A 285 5.19 1.01 -20.41
N GLY A 286 4.47 2.12 -20.42
CA GLY A 286 4.68 3.25 -21.33
C GLY A 286 5.50 4.40 -20.76
N VAL A 287 6.01 4.25 -19.52
CA VAL A 287 6.89 5.23 -18.88
C VAL A 287 8.25 5.25 -19.60
N PRO A 288 8.82 6.42 -19.90
CA PRO A 288 10.19 6.48 -20.41
C PRO A 288 11.17 6.04 -19.33
N PHE A 289 12.06 5.09 -19.67
CA PHE A 289 13.10 4.59 -18.75
C PHE A 289 14.26 5.59 -18.65
N ILE A 290 14.01 6.69 -17.95
CA ILE A 290 15.01 7.71 -17.58
C ILE A 290 15.25 7.66 -16.07
N TRP A 291 16.25 8.40 -15.56
CA TRP A 291 16.49 8.51 -14.12
C TRP A 291 15.20 8.91 -13.39
N CYS A 292 14.86 8.17 -12.32
CA CYS A 292 13.61 8.24 -11.56
C CYS A 292 12.39 7.65 -12.31
N SER A 293 12.57 6.63 -13.16
CA SER A 293 11.48 6.00 -13.90
C SER A 293 10.40 5.38 -13.01
N ASN A 294 10.76 4.90 -11.82
CA ASN A 294 9.77 4.45 -10.84
C ASN A 294 8.97 5.60 -10.25
N ASN A 295 9.56 6.79 -10.05
CA ASN A 295 8.83 7.98 -9.61
C ASN A 295 7.81 8.41 -10.68
N LEU A 296 8.17 8.31 -11.96
CA LEU A 296 7.22 8.50 -13.08
C LEU A 296 6.11 7.44 -13.06
N THR A 297 6.45 6.18 -12.79
CA THR A 297 5.50 5.07 -12.65
C THR A 297 4.49 5.33 -11.54
N VAL A 298 4.94 5.81 -10.37
CA VAL A 298 4.08 6.25 -9.27
C VAL A 298 3.19 7.44 -9.70
N GLY A 299 3.74 8.39 -10.46
CA GLY A 299 3.01 9.53 -10.99
C GLY A 299 1.84 9.13 -11.89
N ILE A 300 2.07 8.27 -12.90
CA ILE A 300 0.98 7.79 -13.77
C ILE A 300 0.02 6.86 -13.05
N LEU A 301 0.49 6.01 -12.13
CA LEU A 301 -0.37 5.16 -11.31
C LEU A 301 -1.33 6.00 -10.46
N THR A 302 -0.83 7.08 -9.87
CA THR A 302 -1.65 8.05 -9.14
C THR A 302 -2.70 8.70 -10.03
N GLN A 303 -2.31 9.14 -11.24
CA GLN A 303 -3.25 9.75 -12.18
C GLN A 303 -4.33 8.78 -12.68
N LEU A 304 -3.95 7.54 -13.00
CA LEU A 304 -4.88 6.46 -13.38
C LEU A 304 -5.93 6.21 -12.30
N HIS A 305 -5.46 6.00 -11.06
CA HIS A 305 -6.33 5.75 -9.92
C HIS A 305 -7.26 6.92 -9.60
N LEU A 306 -6.74 8.16 -9.62
CA LEU A 306 -7.55 9.36 -9.42
C LEU A 306 -8.59 9.52 -10.53
N TYR A 307 -8.21 9.30 -11.78
CA TYR A 307 -9.11 9.37 -12.94
C TYR A 307 -10.24 8.35 -12.82
N ARG A 308 -9.92 7.06 -12.62
CA ARG A 308 -10.90 5.99 -12.42
C ARG A 308 -11.90 6.34 -11.32
N ASN A 309 -11.42 6.84 -10.17
CA ASN A 309 -12.30 7.22 -9.07
C ASN A 309 -13.22 8.41 -9.41
N LEU A 310 -12.75 9.38 -10.20
CA LEU A 310 -13.54 10.53 -10.60
C LEU A 310 -14.59 10.19 -11.66
N THR A 311 -14.27 9.31 -12.60
CA THR A 311 -15.08 9.07 -13.80
C THR A 311 -15.83 7.75 -13.78
N GLN A 312 -15.41 6.79 -12.95
CA GLN A 312 -15.83 5.38 -13.00
C GLN A 312 -15.54 4.74 -14.37
N ASP A 313 -14.53 5.26 -15.07
CA ASP A 313 -14.07 4.72 -16.35
C ASP A 313 -13.04 3.61 -16.08
N HIS A 314 -13.46 2.38 -16.34
CA HIS A 314 -12.68 1.17 -16.07
C HIS A 314 -11.81 0.74 -17.26
N GLN A 315 -11.76 1.48 -18.38
CA GLN A 315 -11.01 1.07 -19.58
C GLN A 315 -9.48 1.00 -19.37
N TYR A 316 -8.97 1.58 -18.28
CA TYR A 316 -7.55 1.63 -17.96
C TYR A 316 -7.13 0.72 -16.81
N GLU A 317 -8.02 -0.11 -16.26
CA GLU A 317 -7.72 -0.97 -15.11
C GLU A 317 -6.53 -1.91 -15.35
N GLU A 318 -6.36 -2.41 -16.57
CA GLU A 318 -5.23 -3.26 -16.93
C GLU A 318 -3.89 -2.51 -16.87
N VAL A 319 -3.86 -1.26 -17.38
CA VAL A 319 -2.66 -0.41 -17.31
C VAL A 319 -2.40 0.04 -15.87
N GLU A 320 -3.44 0.38 -15.11
CA GLU A 320 -3.31 0.69 -13.68
C GLU A 320 -2.72 -0.49 -12.90
N ALA A 321 -3.23 -1.70 -13.13
CA ALA A 321 -2.68 -2.92 -12.55
C ALA A 321 -1.22 -3.14 -12.97
N ALA A 322 -0.89 -2.98 -14.24
CA ALA A 322 0.47 -3.13 -14.73
C ALA A 322 1.45 -2.14 -14.08
N MET A 323 1.06 -0.88 -13.87
CA MET A 323 1.93 0.12 -13.23
C MET A 323 2.14 -0.19 -11.74
N ARG A 324 1.09 -0.67 -11.05
CA ARG A 324 1.21 -1.16 -9.67
C ARG A 324 2.12 -2.39 -9.61
N ASP A 325 1.85 -3.38 -10.44
CA ASP A 325 2.52 -4.68 -10.38
C ASP A 325 4.00 -4.54 -10.79
N TRP A 326 4.34 -3.61 -11.69
CA TRP A 326 5.71 -3.24 -12.03
C TRP A 326 6.55 -2.89 -10.79
N LEU A 327 5.98 -2.07 -9.89
CA LEU A 327 6.66 -1.63 -8.67
C LEU A 327 6.85 -2.77 -7.65
N PHE A 328 6.10 -3.87 -7.78
CA PHE A 328 6.09 -4.98 -6.82
C PHE A 328 6.50 -6.33 -7.42
N GLY A 329 7.27 -6.32 -8.53
CA GLY A 329 7.91 -7.54 -9.07
C GLY A 329 7.45 -8.01 -10.45
N CYS A 330 6.39 -7.43 -11.02
CA CYS A 330 5.98 -7.75 -12.39
C CYS A 330 6.75 -6.90 -13.41
N ASN A 331 8.04 -7.17 -13.51
CA ASN A 331 9.00 -6.52 -14.40
C ASN A 331 10.04 -7.56 -14.87
N PRO A 332 10.95 -7.24 -15.82
CA PRO A 332 11.88 -8.22 -16.39
C PRO A 332 12.74 -8.98 -15.39
N TRP A 333 12.99 -8.38 -14.22
CA TRP A 333 13.91 -8.88 -13.21
C TRP A 333 13.22 -9.73 -12.14
N GLY A 334 11.89 -9.65 -12.02
CA GLY A 334 11.16 -10.36 -10.96
C GLY A 334 11.32 -9.76 -9.56
N THR A 335 12.00 -8.61 -9.45
CA THR A 335 12.29 -7.92 -8.18
C THR A 335 11.30 -6.79 -7.91
N SER A 336 10.94 -6.59 -6.65
CA SER A 336 10.30 -5.37 -6.20
C SER A 336 11.18 -4.14 -6.43
N MET A 337 10.54 -2.98 -6.55
CA MET A 337 11.21 -1.68 -6.63
C MET A 337 11.21 -0.94 -5.28
N VAL A 338 10.81 -1.62 -4.21
CA VAL A 338 10.70 -1.06 -2.85
C VAL A 338 11.56 -1.88 -1.90
N CYS A 339 12.49 -1.21 -1.23
CA CYS A 339 13.39 -1.83 -0.26
C CYS A 339 12.59 -2.54 0.85
N GLY A 340 12.91 -3.80 1.14
CA GLY A 340 12.30 -4.59 2.21
C GLY A 340 10.88 -5.08 1.96
N LEU A 341 10.33 -4.93 0.74
CA LEU A 341 8.94 -5.28 0.44
C LEU A 341 8.83 -6.08 -0.87
N PRO A 342 8.27 -7.31 -0.89
CA PRO A 342 7.77 -8.04 0.26
C PRO A 342 8.90 -8.65 1.10
N GLU A 343 8.68 -8.74 2.40
CA GLU A 343 9.59 -9.48 3.27
C GLU A 343 9.64 -10.96 2.84
N GLY A 344 10.85 -11.49 2.67
CA GLY A 344 11.07 -12.85 2.16
C GLY A 344 10.94 -13.02 0.64
N GLY A 345 10.68 -11.96 -0.12
CA GLY A 345 10.77 -11.94 -1.57
C GLY A 345 12.06 -11.29 -2.09
N ASP A 346 12.07 -10.99 -3.39
CA ASP A 346 13.16 -10.28 -4.09
C ASP A 346 12.91 -8.77 -4.11
N TRP A 347 13.91 -7.99 -3.69
CA TRP A 347 13.85 -6.53 -3.50
C TRP A 347 15.28 -5.95 -3.39
N PRO A 348 15.47 -4.62 -3.56
CA PRO A 348 16.80 -4.00 -3.60
C PRO A 348 17.55 -4.09 -2.25
N ASN A 349 18.50 -5.00 -2.15
CA ASN A 349 19.25 -5.33 -0.93
C ASN A 349 20.65 -4.68 -0.88
N ASP A 350 21.19 -4.22 -2.01
CA ASP A 350 22.40 -3.37 -2.08
C ASP A 350 22.10 -2.00 -2.72
N PRO A 351 21.13 -1.23 -2.19
CA PRO A 351 20.79 0.10 -2.73
C PRO A 351 21.97 1.06 -2.61
N HIS A 352 22.05 2.04 -3.52
CA HIS A 352 23.02 3.13 -3.45
C HIS A 352 22.75 3.96 -2.19
N SER A 353 23.30 3.54 -1.04
CA SER A 353 23.11 4.19 0.25
C SER A 353 24.28 3.94 1.17
N ALA A 354 24.72 4.99 1.86
CA ALA A 354 25.77 4.85 2.86
C ALA A 354 25.32 4.04 4.09
N PHE A 355 24.01 3.96 4.35
CA PHE A 355 23.45 3.20 5.48
C PHE A 355 23.59 1.69 5.26
N THR A 356 23.19 1.21 4.08
CA THR A 356 23.34 -0.20 3.68
C THR A 356 24.81 -0.54 3.44
N HIS A 357 25.50 0.22 2.58
CA HIS A 357 26.85 -0.10 2.15
C HIS A 357 27.89 -0.12 3.31
N LEU A 358 27.84 0.86 4.22
CA LEU A 358 28.85 0.95 5.28
C LEU A 358 28.50 0.16 6.56
N TYR A 359 27.22 -0.10 6.82
CA TYR A 359 26.75 -0.63 8.11
C TYR A 359 25.68 -1.73 8.02
N ASN A 360 25.24 -2.10 6.82
CA ASN A 360 24.17 -3.07 6.59
C ASN A 360 22.85 -2.69 7.32
N TYR A 361 22.58 -1.38 7.43
CA TYR A 361 21.31 -0.88 7.96
C TYR A 361 20.22 -0.98 6.91
N ARG A 362 19.09 -1.62 7.25
CA ARG A 362 17.91 -1.68 6.39
C ARG A 362 17.31 -0.30 6.18
N ILE A 363 16.82 -0.05 4.98
CA ILE A 363 16.13 1.18 4.56
C ILE A 363 14.73 0.85 4.02
N ASP A 364 14.01 0.04 4.80
CA ASP A 364 12.72 -0.53 4.41
C ASP A 364 11.70 0.55 4.02
N GLY A 365 10.94 0.29 2.96
CA GLY A 365 9.95 1.19 2.41
C GLY A 365 10.48 2.19 1.38
N GLY A 366 11.81 2.34 1.23
CA GLY A 366 12.41 3.22 0.24
C GLY A 366 12.15 2.76 -1.20
N LEU A 367 11.50 3.59 -2.01
CA LEU A 367 11.34 3.39 -3.45
C LEU A 367 12.65 3.76 -4.16
N ILE A 368 13.24 2.81 -4.89
CA ILE A 368 14.42 3.08 -5.71
C ILE A 368 14.06 3.80 -7.02
N ASP A 369 15.00 4.58 -7.55
CA ASP A 369 14.89 5.34 -8.82
C ASP A 369 14.27 4.55 -9.96
N GLY A 370 14.71 3.30 -10.11
CA GLY A 370 14.21 2.38 -11.10
C GLY A 370 15.01 2.35 -12.40
N PRO A 371 14.63 1.44 -13.30
CA PRO A 371 15.39 1.12 -14.49
C PRO A 371 15.52 2.29 -15.46
N ILE A 372 16.68 2.36 -16.13
CA ILE A 372 16.96 3.38 -17.14
C ILE A 372 17.35 2.73 -18.47
N TYR A 373 17.27 3.50 -19.55
CA TYR A 373 17.75 3.06 -20.85
C TYR A 373 19.25 2.76 -20.76
N GLY A 374 19.70 1.63 -21.34
CA GLY A 374 21.12 1.26 -21.36
C GLY A 374 22.01 2.33 -22.02
N SER A 375 21.43 3.11 -22.94
CA SER A 375 22.09 4.26 -23.57
C SER A 375 22.31 5.46 -22.65
N ILE A 376 21.52 5.60 -21.59
CA ILE A 376 21.70 6.59 -20.52
C ILE A 376 22.74 6.06 -19.55
N PHE A 377 22.55 4.84 -19.04
CA PHE A 377 23.48 4.18 -18.10
C PHE A 377 24.92 4.24 -18.60
N GLY A 378 25.18 3.86 -19.85
CA GLY A 378 26.51 3.85 -20.44
C GLY A 378 27.19 5.21 -20.64
N LYS A 379 26.52 6.33 -20.31
CA LYS A 379 27.07 7.69 -20.40
C LYS A 379 27.24 8.38 -19.04
N LEU A 380 26.79 7.74 -17.95
CA LEU A 380 26.86 8.33 -16.62
C LEU A 380 28.29 8.29 -16.07
N ILE A 381 28.66 9.35 -15.35
CA ILE A 381 30.03 9.56 -14.86
C ILE A 381 30.17 8.96 -13.47
N GLY A 382 31.14 8.05 -13.29
CA GLY A 382 31.46 7.50 -11.98
C GLY A 382 30.60 6.30 -11.57
N ILE A 383 29.71 5.84 -12.44
CA ILE A 383 28.94 4.62 -12.24
C ILE A 383 29.83 3.38 -12.47
N THR A 384 29.80 2.42 -11.56
CA THR A 384 30.59 1.19 -11.64
C THR A 384 29.93 0.13 -10.76
N LEU A 385 29.68 -1.06 -11.29
CA LEU A 385 29.21 -2.18 -10.48
C LEU A 385 30.39 -2.77 -9.70
N TYR A 386 30.20 -3.01 -8.41
CA TYR A 386 31.24 -3.55 -7.53
C TYR A 386 31.07 -5.05 -7.27
N SER A 387 29.88 -5.57 -7.51
CA SER A 387 29.52 -6.98 -7.47
C SER A 387 29.18 -7.51 -8.87
N PRO A 388 29.24 -8.83 -9.10
CA PRO A 388 28.66 -9.43 -10.29
C PRO A 388 27.17 -9.11 -10.40
N ASP A 389 26.71 -8.73 -11.59
CA ASP A 389 25.30 -8.46 -11.86
C ASP A 389 24.47 -9.74 -11.72
N GLU A 390 23.65 -9.81 -10.66
CA GLU A 390 22.75 -10.92 -10.38
C GLU A 390 21.63 -11.07 -11.43
N TYR A 391 21.33 -9.99 -12.14
CA TYR A 391 20.31 -9.92 -13.16
C TYR A 391 20.87 -10.05 -14.58
N ALA A 392 22.14 -10.47 -14.75
CA ALA A 392 22.83 -10.48 -16.04
C ALA A 392 22.03 -11.17 -17.17
N ASP A 393 21.33 -12.27 -16.86
CA ASP A 393 20.51 -13.02 -17.84
C ASP A 393 19.21 -12.29 -18.24
N PHE A 394 18.77 -11.31 -17.44
CA PHE A 394 17.56 -10.52 -17.64
C PHE A 394 17.84 -9.10 -18.15
N GLN A 395 19.11 -8.67 -18.17
CA GLN A 395 19.48 -7.38 -18.74
C GLN A 395 19.21 -7.33 -20.24
N SER A 396 18.86 -6.14 -20.73
CA SER A 396 18.70 -5.88 -22.16
C SER A 396 19.55 -4.69 -22.60
N LYS A 397 19.82 -4.61 -23.91
CA LYS A 397 20.44 -3.40 -24.47
C LYS A 397 19.53 -2.17 -24.36
N LEU A 398 18.22 -2.38 -24.22
CA LEU A 398 17.24 -1.31 -24.18
C LEU A 398 17.18 -0.69 -22.79
N VAL A 399 16.93 -1.50 -21.76
CA VAL A 399 16.70 -1.08 -20.38
C VAL A 399 17.50 -1.96 -19.41
N VAL A 400 18.04 -1.34 -18.37
CA VAL A 400 18.87 -1.97 -17.33
C VAL A 400 18.41 -1.54 -15.94
N TYR A 401 18.62 -2.43 -14.96
CA TYR A 401 18.49 -2.20 -13.52
C TYR A 401 19.55 -3.07 -12.82
N HIS A 402 20.25 -2.54 -11.82
CA HIS A 402 21.23 -3.33 -11.08
C HIS A 402 21.03 -3.11 -9.58
N ASP A 403 20.93 -4.18 -8.81
CA ASP A 403 20.97 -4.10 -7.35
C ASP A 403 22.43 -4.06 -6.87
N ASP A 404 23.09 -2.93 -7.08
CA ASP A 404 24.47 -2.69 -6.66
C ASP A 404 24.63 -1.26 -6.16
N TYR A 405 25.32 -1.07 -5.04
CA TYR A 405 25.46 0.26 -4.45
C TYR A 405 26.20 1.24 -5.37
N GLY A 406 26.97 0.76 -6.35
CA GLY A 406 27.66 1.59 -7.33
C GLY A 406 26.75 2.13 -8.43
N ASP A 407 25.52 1.62 -8.57
CA ASP A 407 24.50 2.12 -9.48
C ASP A 407 23.55 3.11 -8.79
N TYR A 408 24.03 4.35 -8.66
CA TYR A 408 23.21 5.46 -8.16
C TYR A 408 22.07 5.88 -9.09
N SER A 409 21.99 5.34 -10.30
CA SER A 409 21.06 5.81 -11.34
C SER A 409 19.80 4.97 -11.47
N THR A 410 19.89 3.71 -11.06
CA THR A 410 18.75 2.78 -11.03
C THR A 410 18.38 2.33 -9.63
N ASN A 411 19.32 2.41 -8.68
CA ASN A 411 19.21 1.76 -7.37
C ASN A 411 19.34 2.72 -6.17
N GLU A 412 19.19 4.03 -6.38
CA GLU A 412 19.16 4.99 -5.28
C GLU A 412 17.72 5.15 -4.75
N PRO A 413 17.48 4.99 -3.43
CA PRO A 413 16.19 5.27 -2.82
C PRO A 413 15.87 6.77 -2.83
N THR A 414 14.67 7.13 -3.29
CA THR A 414 14.24 8.53 -3.40
C THR A 414 13.18 8.88 -2.36
N MET A 415 13.38 9.99 -1.64
CA MET A 415 12.44 10.43 -0.60
C MET A 415 11.10 10.91 -1.19
N ASP A 416 11.13 11.63 -2.31
CA ASP A 416 9.94 12.13 -3.00
C ASP A 416 9.13 11.02 -3.69
N GLY A 417 9.79 10.04 -4.29
CA GLY A 417 9.17 8.85 -4.86
C GLY A 417 8.46 8.03 -3.78
N THR A 418 9.15 7.79 -2.66
CA THR A 418 8.59 7.11 -1.49
C THR A 418 7.39 7.84 -0.89
N ALA A 419 7.47 9.17 -0.73
CA ALA A 419 6.36 9.98 -0.27
C ALA A 419 5.16 9.94 -1.25
N SER A 420 5.42 9.99 -2.56
CA SER A 420 4.38 9.91 -3.59
C SER A 420 3.66 8.55 -3.59
N LEU A 421 4.37 7.46 -3.31
CA LEU A 421 3.82 6.11 -3.21
C LEU A 421 2.81 5.97 -2.05
N SER A 422 2.91 6.83 -1.02
CA SER A 422 2.01 6.80 0.14
C SER A 422 0.54 7.01 -0.22
N TYR A 423 0.25 7.82 -1.24
CA TYR A 423 -1.14 8.02 -1.70
C TYR A 423 -1.75 6.71 -2.22
N ILE A 424 -1.07 6.04 -3.16
CA ILE A 424 -1.65 4.86 -3.80
C ILE A 424 -1.75 3.68 -2.83
N LEU A 425 -0.74 3.47 -1.98
CA LEU A 425 -0.78 2.42 -0.96
C LEU A 425 -1.92 2.65 0.05
N SER A 426 -2.07 3.89 0.53
CA SER A 426 -3.18 4.22 1.43
C SER A 426 -4.55 4.08 0.76
N ALA A 427 -4.65 4.35 -0.54
CA ALA A 427 -5.87 4.16 -1.31
C ALA A 427 -6.22 2.68 -1.47
N TYR A 428 -5.27 1.81 -1.83
CA TYR A 428 -5.51 0.37 -1.91
C TYR A 428 -5.84 -0.25 -0.56
N GLN A 429 -5.20 0.22 0.52
CA GLN A 429 -5.60 -0.21 1.86
C GLN A 429 -7.06 0.19 2.16
N LYS A 430 -7.49 1.40 1.79
CA LYS A 430 -8.88 1.84 1.95
C LYS A 430 -9.85 0.98 1.15
N GLU A 431 -9.53 0.71 -0.12
CA GLU A 431 -10.33 -0.14 -0.99
C GLU A 431 -10.44 -1.56 -0.41
N GLY A 432 -9.31 -2.17 -0.03
CA GLY A 432 -9.27 -3.48 0.62
C GLY A 432 -10.05 -3.51 1.94
N GLN A 433 -9.88 -2.49 2.78
CA GLN A 433 -10.67 -2.35 4.01
C GLN A 433 -12.17 -2.27 3.72
N SER A 434 -12.60 -1.53 2.69
CA SER A 434 -14.03 -1.44 2.31
C SER A 434 -14.61 -2.78 1.86
N GLN A 435 -13.79 -3.62 1.21
CA GLN A 435 -14.15 -4.98 0.84
C GLN A 435 -14.25 -5.88 2.07
N THR A 436 -13.30 -5.74 3.01
CA THR A 436 -13.31 -6.51 4.27
C THR A 436 -14.41 -6.10 5.27
N LYS A 437 -14.87 -4.84 5.28
CA LYS A 437 -15.98 -4.37 6.14
C LYS A 437 -17.30 -5.10 5.89
N LYS A 438 -17.41 -5.78 4.75
CA LYS A 438 -18.55 -6.66 4.46
C LYS A 438 -18.48 -7.97 5.24
N ALA A 439 -17.27 -8.42 5.59
CA ALA A 439 -17.01 -9.55 6.48
C ALA A 439 -16.84 -9.07 7.95
N VAL A 440 -17.05 -9.97 8.90
CA VAL A 440 -17.03 -9.68 10.34
C VAL A 440 -15.96 -10.53 11.02
N LYS A 441 -15.05 -9.88 11.74
CA LYS A 441 -14.13 -10.54 12.68
C LYS A 441 -14.70 -10.52 14.10
N GLU A 442 -14.44 -11.57 14.87
CA GLU A 442 -14.67 -11.53 16.33
C GLU A 442 -13.51 -10.82 17.05
N PRO A 443 -13.66 -10.42 18.33
CA PRO A 443 -12.62 -9.67 19.06
C PRO A 443 -11.26 -10.38 19.12
N GLN A 444 -11.24 -11.71 19.05
CA GLN A 444 -10.03 -12.53 19.06
C GLN A 444 -9.34 -12.62 17.69
N GLY A 445 -9.97 -12.12 16.61
CA GLY A 445 -9.31 -11.90 15.32
C GLY A 445 -9.78 -12.78 14.15
N ALA A 446 -10.42 -13.94 14.39
CA ALA A 446 -10.89 -14.77 13.27
C ALA A 446 -12.10 -14.16 12.57
N TRP A 447 -12.21 -14.45 11.27
CA TRP A 447 -13.41 -14.16 10.51
C TRP A 447 -14.54 -15.10 10.94
N ILE A 448 -15.59 -14.53 11.54
CA ILE A 448 -16.79 -15.26 11.95
C ILE A 448 -17.93 -15.12 10.96
N ARG A 449 -17.78 -14.24 9.98
CA ARG A 449 -18.77 -14.00 8.94
C ARG A 449 -18.08 -13.43 7.70
N MET A 450 -18.43 -13.92 6.53
CA MET A 450 -17.99 -13.40 5.25
C MET A 450 -18.91 -12.24 4.80
N ASP A 451 -18.95 -11.91 3.51
CA ASP A 451 -19.73 -10.80 2.96
C ASP A 451 -21.22 -10.84 3.39
N THR A 452 -21.57 -9.96 4.33
CA THR A 452 -22.91 -9.79 4.93
C THR A 452 -23.93 -9.16 3.98
N THR A 453 -23.49 -8.61 2.85
CA THR A 453 -24.36 -8.03 1.82
C THR A 453 -24.83 -9.09 0.82
N GLN A 454 -24.25 -10.29 0.84
CA GLN A 454 -24.57 -11.39 -0.07
C GLN A 454 -25.38 -12.46 0.65
N LYS A 455 -26.46 -12.94 0.02
CA LYS A 455 -27.18 -14.16 0.42
C LYS A 455 -26.34 -15.41 0.13
N GLN A 456 -25.26 -15.59 0.89
CA GLN A 456 -24.35 -16.70 0.75
C GLN A 456 -24.04 -17.31 2.12
N VAL A 457 -24.08 -18.64 2.24
CA VAL A 457 -23.76 -19.39 3.45
C VAL A 457 -22.52 -20.24 3.19
N TYR A 458 -21.60 -20.28 4.15
CA TYR A 458 -20.40 -21.10 4.12
C TYR A 458 -20.61 -22.29 5.05
N LEU A 459 -20.94 -23.44 4.47
CA LEU A 459 -21.06 -24.69 5.24
C LEU A 459 -19.66 -25.24 5.53
N THR A 460 -19.41 -25.47 6.81
CA THR A 460 -18.12 -25.93 7.32
C THR A 460 -18.31 -27.21 8.12
N PHE A 461 -17.40 -28.15 7.92
CA PHE A 461 -17.37 -29.42 8.64
C PHE A 461 -16.01 -29.63 9.28
N THR A 462 -15.97 -29.93 10.57
CA THR A 462 -14.73 -30.29 11.27
C THR A 462 -14.64 -31.79 11.48
N GLY A 463 -13.43 -32.33 11.42
CA GLY A 463 -13.16 -33.77 11.53
C GLY A 463 -11.96 -34.09 12.42
N HIS A 464 -12.20 -34.92 13.44
CA HIS A 464 -11.17 -35.48 14.32
C HIS A 464 -11.33 -37.00 14.54
N GLU A 465 -12.11 -37.40 15.53
CA GLU A 465 -12.20 -38.81 15.96
C GLU A 465 -13.29 -39.59 15.20
N PHE A 466 -14.38 -38.90 14.84
CA PHE A 466 -15.57 -39.47 14.23
C PHE A 466 -15.79 -38.95 12.80
N GLY A 467 -16.40 -39.76 11.94
CA GLY A 467 -16.55 -39.47 10.51
C GLY A 467 -17.57 -40.36 9.78
N GLU A 468 -18.48 -40.99 10.52
CA GLU A 468 -19.47 -41.93 10.01
C GLU A 468 -20.49 -41.31 9.05
N GLY A 469 -20.73 -39.99 9.15
CA GLY A 469 -21.64 -39.25 8.28
C GLY A 469 -20.99 -38.67 7.02
N ASN A 470 -19.67 -38.79 6.83
CA ASN A 470 -18.94 -38.13 5.74
C ASN A 470 -19.53 -38.43 4.35
N LEU A 471 -19.81 -39.69 4.05
CA LEU A 471 -20.35 -40.08 2.74
C LEU A 471 -21.78 -39.55 2.54
N SER A 472 -22.62 -39.60 3.57
CA SER A 472 -23.98 -39.06 3.52
C SER A 472 -23.99 -37.54 3.35
N VAL A 473 -23.06 -36.83 3.99
CA VAL A 473 -22.86 -35.39 3.79
C VAL A 473 -22.49 -35.10 2.34
N LEU A 474 -21.50 -35.81 1.79
CA LEU A 474 -21.06 -35.63 0.39
C LEU A 474 -22.16 -35.94 -0.61
N ASP A 475 -22.96 -36.98 -0.37
CA ASP A 475 -24.10 -37.33 -1.21
C ASP A 475 -25.15 -36.20 -1.20
N ALA A 476 -25.47 -35.64 -0.03
CA ALA A 476 -26.40 -34.51 0.10
C ALA A 476 -25.90 -33.26 -0.64
N LEU A 477 -24.61 -32.92 -0.46
CA LEU A 477 -23.98 -31.77 -1.12
C LEU A 477 -23.99 -31.94 -2.65
N LYS A 478 -23.63 -33.13 -3.15
CA LYS A 478 -23.64 -33.45 -4.57
C LYS A 478 -25.05 -33.40 -5.15
N GLN A 479 -26.04 -33.95 -4.45
CA GLN A 479 -27.43 -33.96 -4.90
C GLN A 479 -28.00 -32.54 -5.07
N GLN A 480 -27.60 -31.60 -4.21
CA GLN A 480 -28.05 -30.20 -4.28
C GLN A 480 -27.09 -29.29 -5.06
N ASN A 481 -26.05 -29.84 -5.68
CA ASN A 481 -24.98 -29.11 -6.38
C ASN A 481 -24.34 -28.00 -5.52
N VAL A 482 -24.05 -28.33 -4.26
CA VAL A 482 -23.47 -27.42 -3.26
C VAL A 482 -22.02 -27.79 -2.98
N LYS A 483 -21.16 -26.77 -2.83
CA LYS A 483 -19.80 -26.93 -2.31
C LYS A 483 -19.73 -26.43 -0.86
N ALA A 484 -18.74 -26.92 -0.14
CA ALA A 484 -18.56 -26.72 1.29
C ALA A 484 -17.08 -26.80 1.64
N SER A 485 -16.74 -26.51 2.90
CA SER A 485 -15.38 -26.53 3.42
C SER A 485 -15.23 -27.56 4.53
N PHE A 486 -14.16 -28.35 4.48
CA PHE A 486 -13.84 -29.38 5.46
C PHE A 486 -12.52 -29.02 6.14
N PHE A 487 -12.50 -28.99 7.46
CA PHE A 487 -11.34 -28.68 8.28
C PHE A 487 -10.96 -29.94 9.06
N LEU A 488 -9.84 -30.56 8.68
CA LEU A 488 -9.50 -31.92 9.11
C LEU A 488 -8.22 -31.94 9.92
N THR A 489 -8.25 -32.65 11.05
CA THR A 489 -7.05 -32.86 11.84
C THR A 489 -6.08 -33.83 11.16
N GLY A 490 -4.81 -33.77 11.54
CA GLY A 490 -3.82 -34.73 11.08
C GLY A 490 -4.18 -36.18 11.42
N ASP A 491 -4.72 -36.41 12.63
CA ASP A 491 -5.18 -37.76 13.04
C ASP A 491 -6.36 -38.25 12.18
N PHE A 492 -7.29 -37.36 11.82
CA PHE A 492 -8.37 -37.70 10.89
C PHE A 492 -7.82 -38.07 9.50
N LEU A 493 -6.86 -37.30 8.98
CA LEU A 493 -6.23 -37.53 7.68
C LEU A 493 -5.46 -38.86 7.63
N ARG A 494 -4.82 -39.24 8.74
CA ARG A 494 -4.08 -40.51 8.88
C ARG A 494 -4.99 -41.73 8.97
N ASN A 495 -6.26 -41.57 9.37
CA ASN A 495 -7.17 -42.71 9.55
C ASN A 495 -7.56 -43.34 8.19
N PRO A 496 -7.18 -44.60 7.92
CA PRO A 496 -7.49 -45.27 6.65
C PRO A 496 -9.00 -45.33 6.35
N ALA A 497 -9.86 -45.40 7.37
CA ALA A 497 -11.30 -45.47 7.20
C ALA A 497 -11.90 -44.19 6.60
N PHE A 498 -11.25 -43.03 6.79
CA PHE A 498 -11.74 -41.73 6.31
C PHE A 498 -11.15 -41.34 4.96
N GLN A 499 -10.06 -41.97 4.52
CA GLN A 499 -9.40 -41.65 3.25
C GLN A 499 -10.32 -41.68 2.01
N PRO A 500 -11.28 -42.63 1.86
CA PRO A 500 -12.21 -42.60 0.73
C PRO A 500 -13.05 -41.33 0.68
N ALA A 501 -13.52 -40.86 1.85
CA ALA A 501 -14.27 -39.63 1.95
C ALA A 501 -13.40 -38.40 1.67
N ILE A 502 -12.16 -38.36 2.17
CA ILE A 502 -11.22 -37.24 1.94
C ILE A 502 -10.89 -37.08 0.45
N ARG A 503 -10.63 -38.19 -0.26
CA ARG A 503 -10.40 -38.14 -1.71
C ARG A 503 -11.61 -37.60 -2.46
N ARG A 504 -12.81 -37.97 -2.02
CA ARG A 504 -14.08 -37.47 -2.59
C ARG A 504 -14.30 -35.98 -2.26
N MET A 505 -13.97 -35.57 -1.02
CA MET A 505 -13.53 -34.23 -0.58
C MET A 505 -13.03 -33.35 -1.71
N ILE A 506 -11.83 -33.73 -2.16
CA ILE A 506 -11.00 -32.98 -3.10
C ILE A 506 -11.52 -33.13 -4.53
N GLN A 507 -11.86 -34.35 -4.95
CA GLN A 507 -12.32 -34.64 -6.32
C GLN A 507 -13.62 -33.94 -6.67
N GLU A 508 -14.54 -33.83 -5.72
CA GLU A 508 -15.80 -33.12 -5.92
C GLU A 508 -15.62 -31.61 -5.76
N GLY A 509 -14.41 -31.11 -5.50
CA GLY A 509 -14.13 -29.68 -5.39
C GLY A 509 -14.72 -29.08 -4.11
N HIS A 510 -14.55 -29.71 -2.97
CA HIS A 510 -14.76 -29.02 -1.69
C HIS A 510 -13.43 -28.38 -1.26
N TYR A 511 -13.51 -27.37 -0.40
CA TYR A 511 -12.31 -26.87 0.27
C TYR A 511 -11.91 -27.88 1.35
N VAL A 512 -10.62 -28.20 1.46
CA VAL A 512 -10.10 -29.09 2.50
C VAL A 512 -8.89 -28.40 3.14
N GLY A 513 -9.01 -28.02 4.41
CA GLY A 513 -8.02 -27.22 5.12
C GLY A 513 -7.68 -27.75 6.52
N MET A 514 -6.88 -26.99 7.22
CA MET A 514 -6.25 -27.38 8.49
C MET A 514 -7.18 -27.21 9.70
N HIS A 515 -7.06 -28.12 10.67
CA HIS A 515 -7.79 -28.10 11.94
C HIS A 515 -6.94 -28.61 13.13
N SER A 516 -5.64 -28.31 13.13
CA SER A 516 -4.62 -28.87 14.05
C SER A 516 -4.19 -30.31 13.70
N ASP A 517 -2.93 -30.67 13.86
CA ASP A 517 -2.47 -32.05 13.62
C ASP A 517 -3.03 -33.00 14.68
N LYS A 518 -2.85 -32.60 15.95
CA LYS A 518 -3.21 -33.38 17.15
C LYS A 518 -4.45 -32.88 17.88
N HIS A 519 -5.22 -31.97 17.26
CA HIS A 519 -6.40 -31.37 17.86
C HIS A 519 -6.08 -30.74 19.22
N LEU A 520 -5.00 -29.97 19.27
CA LEU A 520 -4.46 -29.41 20.52
C LEU A 520 -5.39 -28.32 21.06
N LEU A 521 -5.64 -28.34 22.38
CA LEU A 521 -6.26 -27.21 23.04
C LEU A 521 -5.23 -26.09 23.23
N TYR A 522 -5.33 -25.01 22.46
CA TYR A 522 -4.33 -23.93 22.49
C TYR A 522 -4.47 -22.99 23.69
N CYS A 523 -5.70 -22.79 24.18
CA CYS A 523 -6.03 -21.83 25.22
C CYS A 523 -6.79 -22.49 26.36
N ASP A 524 -6.59 -22.02 27.59
CA ASP A 524 -7.33 -22.52 28.75
C ASP A 524 -8.84 -22.25 28.61
N TRP A 525 -9.67 -23.21 29.04
CA TRP A 525 -11.14 -23.12 28.96
C TRP A 525 -11.74 -22.04 29.86
N LYS A 526 -11.11 -21.74 31.00
CA LYS A 526 -11.60 -20.76 31.98
C LYS A 526 -10.96 -19.39 31.78
N LYS A 527 -9.70 -19.37 31.36
CA LYS A 527 -8.91 -18.15 31.11
C LYS A 527 -8.45 -18.15 29.66
N ARG A 528 -9.34 -17.74 28.74
CA ARG A 528 -9.09 -17.77 27.27
C ARG A 528 -7.79 -17.09 26.85
N ASP A 529 -7.36 -16.03 27.55
CA ASP A 529 -6.11 -15.32 27.25
C ASP A 529 -4.84 -16.06 27.75
N SER A 530 -4.99 -17.16 28.49
CA SER A 530 -3.88 -18.03 28.91
C SER A 530 -3.63 -19.12 27.86
N LEU A 531 -2.41 -19.13 27.33
CA LEU A 531 -1.96 -20.13 26.37
C LEU A 531 -1.54 -21.43 27.08
N LEU A 532 -1.90 -22.57 26.49
CA LEU A 532 -1.46 -23.91 26.90
C LEU A 532 -0.33 -24.45 26.00
N VAL A 533 -0.06 -23.75 24.89
CA VAL A 533 0.99 -24.08 23.93
C VAL A 533 1.88 -22.87 23.70
N THR A 534 3.14 -23.14 23.35
CA THR A 534 4.07 -22.13 22.82
C THR A 534 3.82 -21.92 21.32
N GLN A 535 4.28 -20.78 20.78
CA GLN A 535 4.23 -20.50 19.35
C GLN A 535 4.89 -21.63 18.52
N ALA A 536 6.08 -22.10 18.92
CA ALA A 536 6.77 -23.18 18.23
C ALA A 536 5.98 -24.50 18.21
N GLN A 537 5.23 -24.81 19.28
CA GLN A 537 4.35 -25.99 19.32
C GLN A 537 3.15 -25.82 18.38
N PHE A 538 2.54 -24.63 18.36
CA PHE A 538 1.46 -24.30 17.43
C PHE A 538 1.90 -24.37 15.96
N GLU A 539 3.03 -23.76 15.61
CA GLU A 539 3.57 -23.78 14.25
C GLU A 539 3.93 -25.19 13.80
N LYS A 540 4.53 -25.98 14.70
CA LYS A 540 4.84 -27.40 14.42
C LYS A 540 3.56 -28.20 14.17
N ASP A 541 2.53 -28.01 14.99
CA ASP A 541 1.25 -28.70 14.85
C ASP A 541 0.58 -28.38 13.51
N LEU A 542 0.56 -27.12 13.07
CA LEU A 542 0.03 -26.78 11.74
C LEU A 542 0.89 -27.31 10.59
N ARG A 543 2.22 -27.28 10.72
CA ARG A 543 3.14 -27.83 9.72
C ARG A 543 2.94 -29.34 9.54
N ASP A 544 2.79 -30.07 10.63
CA ASP A 544 2.54 -31.51 10.60
C ASP A 544 1.15 -31.81 9.99
N ASN A 545 0.13 -30.99 10.29
CA ASN A 545 -1.20 -31.13 9.69
C ASN A 545 -1.16 -30.91 8.18
N PHE A 546 -0.47 -29.87 7.72
CA PHE A 546 -0.28 -29.62 6.29
C PHE A 546 0.50 -30.75 5.61
N ALA A 547 1.51 -31.33 6.27
CA ALA A 547 2.24 -32.47 5.73
C ALA A 547 1.33 -33.68 5.45
N GLU A 548 0.28 -33.89 6.26
CA GLU A 548 -0.75 -34.90 5.97
C GLU A 548 -1.67 -34.51 4.82
N LEU A 549 -2.12 -33.25 4.74
CA LEU A 549 -2.93 -32.75 3.62
C LEU A 549 -2.18 -32.89 2.28
N ALA A 550 -0.88 -32.61 2.27
CA ALA A 550 -0.02 -32.72 1.09
C ALA A 550 0.02 -34.15 0.51
N LYS A 551 -0.14 -35.19 1.34
CA LYS A 551 -0.22 -36.60 0.87
C LYS A 551 -1.46 -36.87 0.02
N PHE A 552 -2.48 -36.01 0.09
CA PHE A 552 -3.66 -36.06 -0.77
C PHE A 552 -3.54 -35.15 -2.01
N GLY A 553 -2.39 -34.52 -2.23
CA GLY A 553 -2.11 -33.67 -3.40
C GLY A 553 -2.52 -32.21 -3.24
N LEU A 554 -2.78 -31.75 -2.02
CA LEU A 554 -3.05 -30.34 -1.73
C LEU A 554 -1.75 -29.55 -1.61
N ARG A 555 -1.73 -28.33 -2.15
CA ARG A 555 -0.60 -27.39 -2.09
C ARG A 555 -0.88 -26.26 -1.11
N PRO A 556 0.14 -25.55 -0.59
CA PRO A 556 -0.05 -24.49 0.41
C PRO A 556 -1.06 -23.42 0.00
N GLU A 557 -1.06 -23.04 -1.28
CA GLU A 557 -1.95 -21.99 -1.81
C GLU A 557 -3.42 -22.44 -1.84
N GLN A 558 -3.68 -23.75 -1.76
CA GLN A 558 -5.01 -24.35 -1.74
C GLN A 558 -5.53 -24.59 -0.32
N THR A 559 -4.70 -24.35 0.71
CA THR A 559 -5.00 -24.64 2.12
C THR A 559 -4.72 -23.43 3.01
N SER A 560 -4.99 -22.22 2.52
CA SER A 560 -4.65 -20.96 3.19
C SER A 560 -5.60 -20.55 4.33
N VAL A 561 -6.69 -21.31 4.54
CA VAL A 561 -7.69 -21.06 5.59
C VAL A 561 -7.60 -22.12 6.68
N PHE A 562 -7.56 -21.66 7.92
CA PHE A 562 -7.44 -22.45 9.14
C PHE A 562 -8.64 -22.24 10.06
N MET A 563 -9.20 -23.34 10.60
CA MET A 563 -10.20 -23.29 11.67
C MET A 563 -9.59 -23.90 12.93
N PRO A 564 -9.53 -23.18 14.07
CA PRO A 564 -8.90 -23.69 15.28
C PRO A 564 -9.65 -24.89 15.87
N PRO A 565 -8.94 -25.89 16.43
CA PRO A 565 -9.56 -27.01 17.13
C PRO A 565 -10.42 -26.50 18.29
N TYR A 566 -11.51 -27.22 18.55
CA TYR A 566 -12.54 -26.82 19.53
C TYR A 566 -13.16 -25.43 19.31
N GLU A 567 -12.90 -24.81 18.16
CA GLU A 567 -13.32 -23.45 17.83
C GLU A 567 -12.86 -22.42 18.89
N TRP A 568 -11.78 -22.75 19.62
CA TRP A 568 -11.33 -22.03 20.81
C TRP A 568 -9.89 -21.58 20.66
N TYR A 569 -9.68 -20.26 20.75
CA TYR A 569 -8.40 -19.60 20.49
C TYR A 569 -8.41 -18.18 21.07
N ASN A 570 -7.27 -17.49 21.07
CA ASN A 570 -7.17 -16.09 21.46
C ASN A 570 -6.38 -15.26 20.43
N ALA A 571 -6.21 -13.96 20.68
CA ALA A 571 -5.53 -13.04 19.76
C ALA A 571 -4.07 -13.43 19.47
N ALA A 572 -3.37 -14.08 20.41
CA ALA A 572 -2.00 -14.55 20.18
C ALA A 572 -1.97 -15.67 19.13
N VAL A 573 -2.90 -16.63 19.22
CA VAL A 573 -3.04 -17.70 18.22
C VAL A 573 -3.42 -17.14 16.84
N GLU A 574 -4.27 -16.11 16.78
CA GLU A 574 -4.62 -15.45 15.51
C GLU A 574 -3.43 -14.70 14.91
N ASN A 575 -2.63 -14.02 15.72
CA ASN A 575 -1.38 -13.40 15.27
C ASN A 575 -0.41 -14.44 14.70
N TRP A 576 -0.17 -15.55 15.41
CA TRP A 576 0.70 -16.61 14.90
C TRP A 576 0.16 -17.25 13.62
N THR A 577 -1.15 -17.34 13.47
CA THR A 577 -1.78 -17.82 12.23
C THR A 577 -1.49 -16.88 11.06
N ARG A 578 -1.56 -15.57 11.31
CA ARG A 578 -1.26 -14.53 10.31
C ARG A 578 0.22 -14.53 9.92
N ASP A 579 1.12 -14.72 10.89
CA ASP A 579 2.57 -14.80 10.66
C ASP A 579 2.94 -15.99 9.77
N LEU A 580 2.11 -17.05 9.76
CA LEU A 580 2.22 -18.19 8.84
C LEU A 580 1.55 -17.95 7.47
N GLY A 581 1.04 -16.75 7.20
CA GLY A 581 0.33 -16.42 5.97
C GLY A 581 -1.07 -17.04 5.85
N LEU A 582 -1.65 -17.53 6.96
CA LEU A 582 -2.95 -18.18 6.98
C LEU A 582 -4.06 -17.23 7.42
N THR A 583 -5.27 -17.50 6.94
CA THR A 583 -6.50 -16.82 7.37
C THR A 583 -7.23 -17.68 8.40
N MET A 584 -7.39 -17.17 9.62
CA MET A 584 -8.22 -17.84 10.62
C MET A 584 -9.71 -17.55 10.41
N VAL A 585 -10.53 -18.60 10.37
CA VAL A 585 -11.99 -18.52 10.35
C VAL A 585 -12.58 -19.26 11.55
N ASN A 586 -13.77 -18.83 11.97
CA ASN A 586 -14.56 -19.54 12.98
C ASN A 586 -16.05 -19.47 12.64
N PHE A 587 -16.88 -20.30 13.27
CA PHE A 587 -18.32 -20.30 13.01
C PHE A 587 -18.98 -18.98 13.43
N THR A 588 -20.07 -18.60 12.74
CA THR A 588 -20.86 -17.44 13.13
C THR A 588 -21.58 -17.70 14.45
N PRO A 589 -21.35 -16.89 15.50
CA PRO A 589 -22.04 -17.04 16.77
C PRO A 589 -23.57 -16.98 16.63
N GLY A 590 -24.27 -17.76 17.44
CA GLY A 590 -25.73 -17.77 17.50
C GLY A 590 -26.43 -18.79 16.59
N THR A 591 -25.76 -19.26 15.52
CA THR A 591 -26.25 -20.33 14.62
C THR A 591 -26.61 -21.61 15.38
N GLY A 592 -25.76 -22.00 16.33
CA GLY A 592 -25.99 -23.06 17.32
C GLY A 592 -25.74 -24.48 16.83
N THR A 593 -25.57 -24.70 15.52
CA THR A 593 -25.32 -26.02 14.93
C THR A 593 -24.02 -26.66 15.41
N ASN A 594 -23.04 -25.86 15.82
CA ASN A 594 -21.79 -26.33 16.41
C ASN A 594 -21.96 -27.18 17.69
N ALA A 595 -23.14 -27.18 18.30
CA ALA A 595 -23.46 -28.03 19.45
C ALA A 595 -23.94 -29.44 19.07
N ASP A 596 -23.95 -29.80 17.79
CA ASP A 596 -24.41 -31.11 17.29
C ASP A 596 -23.53 -32.31 17.72
N TYR A 597 -22.32 -32.05 18.24
CA TYR A 597 -21.47 -33.08 18.87
C TYR A 597 -22.01 -33.60 20.22
N THR A 598 -22.92 -32.86 20.85
CA THR A 598 -23.43 -33.19 22.20
C THR A 598 -24.42 -34.35 22.17
N TRP A 599 -24.60 -35.11 23.26
CA TRP A 599 -25.61 -36.19 23.40
C TRP A 599 -26.48 -35.97 24.65
N PRO A 600 -27.63 -36.66 24.82
CA PRO A 600 -28.66 -36.32 25.82
C PRO A 600 -28.20 -36.11 27.26
N ASP A 601 -27.13 -36.76 27.70
CA ASP A 601 -26.62 -36.66 29.07
C ASP A 601 -25.79 -35.37 29.31
N LEU A 602 -25.47 -34.61 28.27
CA LEU A 602 -24.69 -33.38 28.37
C LEU A 602 -25.60 -32.16 28.63
N PRO A 603 -25.22 -31.24 29.54
CA PRO A 603 -26.04 -30.05 29.86
C PRO A 603 -26.37 -29.14 28.68
N ASN A 604 -25.49 -29.09 27.67
CA ASN A 604 -25.65 -28.28 26.47
C ASN A 604 -26.33 -29.02 25.31
N TYR A 605 -26.85 -30.23 25.53
CA TYR A 605 -27.52 -31.01 24.49
C TYR A 605 -28.73 -30.29 23.89
N ARG A 606 -28.81 -30.31 22.57
CA ARG A 606 -29.98 -29.89 21.78
C ARG A 606 -30.23 -30.92 20.70
N SER A 607 -31.50 -31.29 20.49
CA SER A 607 -31.88 -32.20 19.40
C SER A 607 -31.56 -31.57 18.05
N SER A 608 -31.38 -32.38 17.02
CA SER A 608 -31.07 -31.88 15.68
C SER A 608 -32.18 -30.97 15.14
N GLN A 609 -33.45 -31.27 15.47
CA GLN A 609 -34.56 -30.39 15.15
C GLN A 609 -34.46 -29.02 15.85
N GLN A 610 -34.08 -28.99 17.14
CA GLN A 610 -33.89 -27.71 17.86
C GLN A 610 -32.74 -26.89 17.25
N LEU A 611 -31.66 -27.54 16.83
CA LEU A 611 -30.54 -26.90 16.14
C LEU A 611 -30.98 -26.35 14.77
N TYR A 612 -31.78 -27.11 14.03
CA TYR A 612 -32.33 -26.73 12.74
C TYR A 612 -33.23 -25.49 12.89
N ASP A 613 -34.19 -25.55 13.81
CA ASP A 613 -35.12 -24.46 14.07
C ASP A 613 -34.39 -23.19 14.51
N ARG A 614 -33.34 -23.35 15.34
CA ARG A 614 -32.50 -22.23 15.76
C ARG A 614 -31.79 -21.57 14.58
N LEU A 615 -31.16 -22.35 13.71
CA LEU A 615 -30.50 -21.83 12.51
C LEU A 615 -31.49 -21.08 11.61
N MET A 616 -32.68 -21.66 11.39
CA MET A 616 -33.75 -21.05 10.61
C MET A 616 -34.38 -19.83 11.30
N ASN A 617 -34.26 -19.69 12.62
CA ASN A 617 -34.64 -18.47 13.32
C ASN A 617 -33.59 -17.36 13.17
N VAL A 618 -32.29 -17.69 13.12
CA VAL A 618 -31.23 -16.73 12.78
C VAL A 618 -31.45 -16.20 11.35
N GLU A 619 -31.84 -17.07 10.42
CA GLU A 619 -32.18 -16.69 9.04
C GLU A 619 -33.24 -15.58 8.94
N LYS A 620 -34.21 -15.56 9.85
CA LYS A 620 -35.30 -14.58 9.88
C LYS A 620 -34.89 -13.22 10.45
N THR A 621 -33.67 -13.06 10.95
CA THR A 621 -33.25 -11.80 11.60
C THR A 621 -33.14 -10.65 10.58
N PRO A 622 -33.71 -9.46 10.84
CA PRO A 622 -33.86 -8.40 9.83
C PRO A 622 -32.57 -7.73 9.34
N SER A 623 -31.49 -7.79 10.12
CA SER A 623 -30.26 -7.07 9.79
C SER A 623 -29.42 -7.78 8.73
N THR A 624 -29.20 -9.09 8.88
CA THR A 624 -28.31 -9.86 7.99
C THR A 624 -28.74 -11.32 7.77
N GLY A 625 -29.72 -11.86 8.49
CA GLY A 625 -30.14 -13.26 8.34
C GLY A 625 -28.97 -14.25 8.45
N LEU A 626 -28.78 -15.09 7.42
CA LEU A 626 -27.60 -15.96 7.25
C LEU A 626 -26.60 -15.45 6.20
N ASN A 627 -26.69 -14.19 5.76
CA ASN A 627 -25.76 -13.63 4.77
C ASN A 627 -24.32 -13.65 5.28
N GLY A 628 -23.41 -14.29 4.54
CA GLY A 628 -22.01 -14.48 4.92
C GLY A 628 -21.80 -15.44 6.09
N ALA A 629 -22.84 -16.13 6.60
CA ALA A 629 -22.71 -16.95 7.79
C ALA A 629 -21.82 -18.17 7.55
N ILE A 630 -20.92 -18.44 8.49
CA ILE A 630 -20.11 -19.66 8.58
C ILE A 630 -20.84 -20.61 9.51
N VAL A 631 -21.42 -21.68 8.96
CA VAL A 631 -22.25 -22.64 9.70
C VAL A 631 -21.42 -23.91 9.89
N LEU A 632 -21.13 -24.24 11.16
CA LEU A 632 -20.35 -25.40 11.53
C LEU A 632 -21.26 -26.59 11.89
N ILE A 633 -20.96 -27.74 11.32
CA ILE A 633 -21.64 -29.03 11.52
C ILE A 633 -20.57 -30.12 11.64
N HIS A 634 -20.74 -31.08 12.54
CA HIS A 634 -19.83 -32.22 12.61
C HIS A 634 -20.28 -33.32 11.64
N SER A 635 -19.37 -33.79 10.77
CA SER A 635 -19.67 -34.89 9.83
C SER A 635 -19.58 -36.29 10.47
N GLY A 636 -19.22 -36.35 11.76
CA GLY A 636 -19.32 -37.52 12.63
C GLY A 636 -19.35 -37.07 14.09
N THR A 637 -20.05 -37.80 14.93
CA THR A 637 -20.20 -37.47 16.36
C THR A 637 -20.18 -38.72 17.23
N ASP A 638 -20.04 -38.54 18.55
CA ASP A 638 -20.04 -39.66 19.49
C ASP A 638 -21.23 -40.63 19.24
N PRO A 639 -21.04 -41.96 19.32
CA PRO A 639 -22.11 -42.94 19.10
C PRO A 639 -23.35 -42.73 19.97
N ARG A 640 -23.21 -42.11 21.15
CA ARG A 640 -24.33 -41.77 22.05
C ARG A 640 -25.24 -40.68 21.48
N ARG A 641 -24.76 -39.87 20.53
CA ARG A 641 -25.58 -38.91 19.78
C ARG A 641 -26.30 -39.65 18.64
N THR A 642 -27.41 -40.32 18.94
CA THR A 642 -28.18 -41.09 17.95
C THR A 642 -28.94 -40.21 16.96
N ASP A 643 -29.35 -39.01 17.39
CA ASP A 643 -30.00 -37.98 16.57
C ASP A 643 -28.96 -37.16 15.79
N LYS A 644 -28.52 -37.63 14.61
CA LYS A 644 -27.40 -36.99 13.88
C LYS A 644 -27.86 -35.76 13.07
N PHE A 645 -27.28 -34.59 13.32
CA PHE A 645 -27.68 -33.33 12.64
C PHE A 645 -27.46 -33.37 11.13
N TYR A 646 -26.38 -34.01 10.66
CA TYR A 646 -26.11 -34.16 9.24
C TYR A 646 -27.22 -34.90 8.47
N SER A 647 -28.10 -35.65 9.15
CA SER A 647 -29.30 -36.26 8.53
C SER A 647 -30.33 -35.22 8.07
N HIS A 648 -30.33 -34.02 8.65
CA HIS A 648 -31.18 -32.90 8.24
C HIS A 648 -30.58 -32.08 7.09
N LEU A 649 -29.32 -32.34 6.71
CA LEU A 649 -28.60 -31.56 5.70
C LEU A 649 -29.34 -31.48 4.34
N PRO A 650 -29.92 -32.57 3.79
CA PRO A 650 -30.66 -32.48 2.53
C PRO A 650 -31.84 -31.50 2.58
N GLN A 651 -32.55 -31.45 3.72
CA GLN A 651 -33.66 -30.52 3.89
C GLN A 651 -33.15 -29.09 4.10
N LEU A 652 -32.11 -28.91 4.92
CA LEU A 652 -31.51 -27.61 5.17
C LEU A 652 -31.04 -26.93 3.88
N LEU A 653 -30.35 -27.68 3.02
CA LEU A 653 -29.85 -27.19 1.74
C LEU A 653 -31.02 -26.69 0.86
N LYS A 654 -32.08 -27.50 0.73
CA LYS A 654 -33.28 -27.14 -0.05
C LYS A 654 -33.97 -25.89 0.51
N ASP A 655 -34.16 -25.83 1.82
CA ASP A 655 -34.84 -24.70 2.46
C ASP A 655 -34.06 -23.39 2.25
N LEU A 656 -32.74 -23.42 2.41
CA LEU A 656 -31.88 -22.26 2.20
C LEU A 656 -31.83 -21.84 0.72
N GLN A 657 -31.73 -22.79 -0.22
CA GLN A 657 -31.81 -22.49 -1.66
C GLN A 657 -33.15 -21.87 -2.05
N ALA A 658 -34.27 -22.40 -1.53
CA ALA A 658 -35.61 -21.85 -1.76
C ALA A 658 -35.75 -20.40 -1.24
N LYS A 659 -34.97 -20.03 -0.22
CA LYS A 659 -34.88 -18.67 0.33
C LYS A 659 -33.88 -17.76 -0.39
N GLY A 660 -33.24 -18.27 -1.44
CA GLY A 660 -32.29 -17.56 -2.30
C GLY A 660 -30.86 -17.54 -1.77
N TYR A 661 -30.51 -18.37 -0.79
CA TYR A 661 -29.12 -18.51 -0.36
C TYR A 661 -28.33 -19.34 -1.36
N ARG A 662 -27.15 -18.84 -1.70
CA ARG A 662 -26.08 -19.58 -2.38
C ARG A 662 -25.12 -20.15 -1.35
N PHE A 663 -24.29 -21.09 -1.77
CA PHE A 663 -23.29 -21.70 -0.89
C PHE A 663 -21.88 -21.37 -1.36
N GLY A 664 -21.07 -20.86 -0.44
CA GLY A 664 -19.65 -20.61 -0.63
C GLY A 664 -18.79 -21.74 -0.05
N ARG A 665 -17.56 -21.83 -0.56
CA ARG A 665 -16.45 -22.54 0.05
C ARG A 665 -15.27 -21.57 0.14
N PHE A 666 -14.30 -21.89 0.98
CA PHE A 666 -13.08 -21.09 1.08
C PHE A 666 -12.14 -21.31 -0.10
#